data_AF-A0A1Y5NEX8-F1
#
_entry.id   AF-A0A1Y5NEX8-F1
#
_cell.length_a   1.000
_cell.length_b   1.000
_cell.length_c   1.000
_cell.angle_alpha   90.00
_cell.angle_beta   90.00
_cell.angle_gamma   90.00
#
_symmetry.space_group_name_H-M   'P 1'
#
loop_
_entity.id
_entity.type
_entity.pdbx_description
1 polymer ?
#
loop_
_entity_poly.entity_id
_entity_poly.type
_entity_poly.pdbx_seq_one_letter_code
_entity_poly.pdbx_strand_id
1 'polypeptide(L)'
;MDQKISEIDRSKVILEKKDLEGIKAQEAKIDAAKARVDSTLTTSSDKREALLDAIKAGIPVVKDGKRLTQDDVKDSTKLADSDLDGVITTTRSAAADAKSEVSAVTTLEASDVLPAKAALESAKETLVNFEKKIANDTKKIAKDELKAYKDSIDPHKTGSEAEAIADAKVAKKVADQTFATSIDSFQIGPDKDKVVLLGASAEAIVKQFSDITNAKNALSTAAYAGSDAKRDAIKKAIEAGVPVEHAGKKLNIGDVENLSIADLNALITTSTSKANDAQTALSAVNASAVVVVAQDTIIKNAIKAIADQRDRVKQTSNVRAKSIARSNSFGSGESDVLIALSDILDSNDKVANIFINEDSGEIAGGAKDLHSTLEHTIKYLNRGDIAEILLFNADLATNTRLAKLSNPYNENLALAYAIKNMNGEKFADNSDETLSSLVKEHANSYKYNHNLWGSTFGGKVKSKDSANTDTYGFTLGYDKAFDNAIVGSFLLMARSKSNEDNMKNDANSYGFGVYARRYLDQKELNAKFLYGFTRNTLATSSSLIGGNDGKYGNKFFDISVDYGYVFDLEDAKFIKPMLGIECTNLKNDSFTTGGAVDINFARTNVRTLSVKAATEFRVYTNEGDYFYITPGIQSEINKSADDGLINFADSRDVTFDIDKRRYTYFTLKTGAEFRPTNALNININFGAKAGSKTQLYNGAFGLSYKF
;
A
#
# COMPACT_ATOMS: atom_id res chain seq x y z
N MET A 1 24.61 37.87 -6.05
CA MET A 1 23.69 38.81 -5.38
C MET A 1 24.21 39.19 -4.00
N ASP A 2 24.33 38.24 -3.06
CA ASP A 2 24.78 38.50 -1.68
C ASP A 2 26.14 39.21 -1.58
N GLN A 3 27.10 38.85 -2.44
CA GLN A 3 28.37 39.55 -2.54
C GLN A 3 28.18 41.04 -2.89
N LYS A 4 27.33 41.37 -3.88
CA LYS A 4 27.08 42.76 -4.27
C LYS A 4 26.34 43.56 -3.22
N ILE A 5 25.43 42.94 -2.48
CA ILE A 5 24.79 43.54 -1.30
C ILE A 5 25.83 43.85 -0.22
N SER A 6 26.83 42.97 -0.03
CA SER A 6 27.91 43.18 0.94
C SER A 6 28.89 44.29 0.56
N GLU A 7 28.97 44.61 -0.74
CA GLU A 7 29.84 45.65 -1.30
C GLU A 7 29.19 47.05 -1.26
N ILE A 8 27.91 47.19 -0.89
CA ILE A 8 27.24 48.49 -0.76
C ILE A 8 27.98 49.35 0.26
N ASP A 9 28.38 50.55 -0.16
CA ASP A 9 29.05 51.51 0.71
C ASP A 9 28.05 52.12 1.73
N ARG A 10 28.17 51.70 2.99
CA ARG A 10 27.31 52.16 4.10
C ARG A 10 27.53 53.62 4.49
N SER A 11 28.61 54.23 4.00
CA SER A 11 28.80 55.68 4.14
C SER A 11 27.83 56.45 3.24
N LYS A 12 27.46 55.88 2.08
CA LYS A 12 26.59 56.49 1.06
C LYS A 12 25.11 56.15 1.22
N VAL A 13 24.76 55.00 1.81
CA VAL A 13 23.37 54.61 2.08
C VAL A 13 23.24 53.79 3.35
N ILE A 14 22.23 54.09 4.18
CA ILE A 14 21.87 53.29 5.36
C ILE A 14 20.81 52.28 4.94
N LEU A 15 21.18 51.00 4.84
CA LEU A 15 20.23 49.96 4.49
C LEU A 15 19.24 49.67 5.63
N GLU A 16 17.94 49.75 5.35
CA GLU A 16 16.87 49.36 6.28
C GLU A 16 16.83 47.84 6.48
N LYS A 17 17.15 47.10 5.41
CA LYS A 17 17.16 45.63 5.36
C LYS A 17 18.35 45.16 4.52
N LYS A 18 18.80 43.93 4.79
CA LYS A 18 19.95 43.31 4.10
C LYS A 18 19.53 42.27 3.06
N ASP A 19 18.23 42.16 2.78
CA ASP A 19 17.66 41.30 1.75
C ASP A 19 17.29 42.10 0.49
N LEU A 20 17.17 41.40 -0.64
CA LEU A 20 16.94 41.99 -1.95
C LEU A 20 15.58 42.71 -2.04
N GLU A 21 14.53 42.15 -1.44
CA GLU A 21 13.20 42.78 -1.41
C GLU A 21 13.22 44.10 -0.62
N GLY A 22 13.93 44.13 0.50
CA GLY A 22 14.13 45.34 1.29
C GLY A 22 14.92 46.40 0.54
N ILE A 23 15.96 46.00 -0.20
CA ILE A 23 16.76 46.91 -1.03
C ILE A 23 15.93 47.51 -2.17
N LYS A 24 15.08 46.72 -2.85
CA LYS A 24 14.13 47.22 -3.86
C LYS A 24 13.12 48.21 -3.29
N ALA A 25 12.51 47.87 -2.16
CA ALA A 25 11.57 48.76 -1.50
C ALA A 25 12.23 50.08 -1.08
N GLN A 26 13.50 50.00 -0.67
CA GLN A 26 14.29 51.15 -0.31
C GLN A 26 14.73 51.98 -1.52
N GLU A 27 15.02 51.37 -2.66
CA GLU A 27 15.32 52.08 -3.92
C GLU A 27 14.20 53.05 -4.30
N ALA A 28 12.94 52.60 -4.23
CA ALA A 28 11.78 53.45 -4.52
C ALA A 28 11.64 54.62 -3.54
N LYS A 29 11.98 54.42 -2.26
CA LYS A 29 12.02 55.50 -1.26
C LYS A 29 13.13 56.50 -1.56
N ILE A 30 14.31 56.02 -1.95
CA ILE A 30 15.45 56.85 -2.35
C ILE A 30 15.11 57.67 -3.58
N ASP A 31 14.44 57.10 -4.58
CA ASP A 31 13.96 57.83 -5.76
C ASP A 31 12.98 58.95 -5.40
N ALA A 32 12.00 58.65 -4.56
CA ALA A 32 11.02 59.63 -4.11
C ALA A 32 11.68 60.78 -3.30
N ALA A 33 12.58 60.44 -2.38
CA ALA A 33 13.32 61.41 -1.58
C ALA A 33 14.27 62.24 -2.45
N LYS A 34 14.97 61.63 -3.41
CA LYS A 34 15.83 62.33 -4.37
C LYS A 34 15.03 63.33 -5.20
N ALA A 35 13.90 62.91 -5.77
CA ALA A 35 13.01 63.80 -6.52
C ALA A 35 12.53 64.98 -5.67
N ARG A 36 12.25 64.75 -4.38
CA ARG A 36 11.83 65.80 -3.44
C ARG A 36 12.94 66.80 -3.15
N VAL A 37 14.18 66.36 -2.90
CA VAL A 37 15.32 67.25 -2.62
C VAL A 37 15.77 68.00 -3.89
N ASP A 38 15.63 67.40 -5.08
CA ASP A 38 15.92 68.04 -6.38
C ASP A 38 14.85 69.07 -6.81
N SER A 39 13.68 69.07 -6.16
CA SER A 39 12.60 70.03 -6.44
C SER A 39 12.93 71.45 -5.98
N THR A 40 12.13 72.43 -6.44
CA THR A 40 12.25 73.83 -6.00
C THR A 40 11.65 73.99 -4.60
N LEU A 41 12.51 74.08 -3.58
CA LEU A 41 12.14 74.22 -2.18
C LEU A 41 12.31 75.68 -1.72
N THR A 42 11.22 76.40 -1.52
CA THR A 42 11.24 77.86 -1.26
C THR A 42 11.11 78.23 0.22
N THR A 43 10.54 77.35 1.05
CA THR A 43 10.37 77.60 2.50
C THR A 43 11.28 76.72 3.35
N SER A 44 11.62 77.20 4.56
CA SER A 44 12.36 76.39 5.54
C SER A 44 11.63 75.10 5.92
N SER A 45 10.29 75.13 5.94
CA SER A 45 9.45 73.95 6.21
C SER A 45 9.63 72.88 5.13
N ASP A 46 9.54 73.26 3.85
CA ASP A 46 9.69 72.32 2.74
C ASP A 46 11.09 71.70 2.68
N LYS A 47 12.12 72.52 2.97
CA LYS A 47 13.51 72.06 3.06
C LYS A 47 13.69 71.04 4.19
N ARG A 48 13.15 71.30 5.38
CA ARG A 48 13.21 70.35 6.50
C ARG A 48 12.46 69.06 6.21
N GLU A 49 11.30 69.13 5.55
CA GLU A 49 10.54 67.94 5.20
C GLU A 49 11.27 67.08 4.14
N ALA A 50 11.90 67.70 3.15
CA ALA A 50 12.74 67.01 2.17
C ALA A 50 13.95 66.30 2.83
N LEU A 51 14.59 66.94 3.82
CA LEU A 51 15.66 66.31 4.61
C LEU A 51 15.16 65.15 5.49
N LEU A 52 13.97 65.26 6.07
CA LEU A 52 13.36 64.17 6.84
C LEU A 52 13.05 62.96 5.96
N ASP A 53 12.55 63.18 4.75
CA ASP A 53 12.30 62.10 3.80
C ASP A 53 13.59 61.46 3.28
N ALA A 54 14.65 62.25 3.09
CA ALA A 54 15.98 61.71 2.78
C ALA A 54 16.49 60.79 3.90
N ILE A 55 16.37 61.20 5.17
CA ILE A 55 16.76 60.35 6.31
C ILE A 55 15.91 59.07 6.37
N LYS A 56 14.59 59.16 6.15
CA LYS A 56 13.70 57.99 6.12
C LYS A 56 14.02 57.04 4.96
N ALA A 57 14.51 57.55 3.83
CA ALA A 57 14.95 56.73 2.71
C ALA A 57 16.34 56.11 2.94
N GLY A 58 17.04 56.46 4.02
CA GLY A 58 18.39 55.99 4.34
C GLY A 58 19.49 56.80 3.68
N ILE A 59 19.18 57.98 3.10
CA ILE A 59 20.17 58.90 2.53
C ILE A 59 20.87 59.64 3.69
N PRO A 60 22.22 59.65 3.74
CA PRO A 60 22.97 60.42 4.72
C PRO A 60 22.71 61.93 4.57
N VAL A 61 22.11 62.55 5.58
CA VAL A 61 22.04 64.02 5.69
C VAL A 61 23.17 64.48 6.60
N VAL A 62 24.05 65.36 6.11
CA VAL A 62 25.29 65.75 6.79
C VAL A 62 25.44 67.26 6.84
N LYS A 63 25.82 67.76 8.02
CA LYS A 63 26.26 69.14 8.25
C LYS A 63 27.60 69.11 9.01
N ASP A 64 28.59 69.88 8.55
CA ASP A 64 29.92 70.00 9.18
C ASP A 64 30.60 68.64 9.49
N GLY A 65 30.44 67.67 8.58
CA GLY A 65 30.97 66.32 8.75
C GLY A 65 30.19 65.42 9.72
N LYS A 66 29.14 65.92 10.36
CA LYS A 66 28.26 65.15 11.26
C LYS A 66 26.95 64.77 10.59
N ARG A 67 26.57 63.50 10.71
CA ARG A 67 25.26 62.99 10.24
C ARG A 67 24.15 63.52 11.15
N LEU A 68 23.10 64.06 10.56
CA LEU A 68 21.92 64.55 11.26
C LEU A 68 20.90 63.43 11.45
N THR A 69 20.24 63.41 12.61
CA THR A 69 19.07 62.57 12.88
C THR A 69 17.77 63.31 12.52
N GLN A 70 16.64 62.61 12.51
CA GLN A 70 15.34 63.27 12.29
C GLN A 70 15.07 64.35 13.35
N ASP A 71 15.51 64.14 14.57
CA ASP A 71 15.33 65.10 15.67
C ASP A 71 16.22 66.34 15.47
N ASP A 72 17.45 66.16 14.95
CA ASP A 72 18.33 67.29 14.64
C ASP A 72 17.79 68.15 13.49
N VAL A 73 17.09 67.56 12.52
CA VAL A 73 16.43 68.31 11.43
C VAL A 73 15.18 69.06 11.90
N LYS A 74 14.44 68.50 12.87
CA LYS A 74 13.24 69.14 13.45
C LYS A 74 13.58 70.27 14.42
N ASP A 75 14.71 70.16 15.10
CA ASP A 75 15.16 71.15 16.09
C ASP A 75 15.90 72.31 15.41
N SER A 76 15.24 73.47 15.34
CA SER A 76 15.79 74.68 14.74
C SER A 76 17.02 75.24 15.46
N THR A 77 17.30 74.78 16.69
CA THR A 77 18.53 75.13 17.43
C THR A 77 19.73 74.28 17.02
N LYS A 78 19.50 73.11 16.41
CA LYS A 78 20.54 72.18 15.95
C LYS A 78 20.83 72.27 14.46
N LEU A 79 19.82 72.58 13.66
CA LEU A 79 19.95 72.93 12.25
C LEU A 79 19.27 74.26 12.02
N ALA A 80 20.04 75.35 11.90
CA ALA A 80 19.50 76.68 11.67
C ALA A 80 18.97 76.83 10.24
N ASP A 81 17.98 77.69 10.04
CA ASP A 81 17.39 77.95 8.71
C ASP A 81 18.43 78.44 7.69
N SER A 82 19.45 79.17 8.14
CA SER A 82 20.57 79.66 7.31
C SER A 82 21.40 78.54 6.69
N ASP A 83 21.38 77.34 7.27
CA ASP A 83 22.20 76.21 6.84
C ASP A 83 21.43 75.24 5.93
N LEU A 84 20.10 75.39 5.82
CA LEU A 84 19.24 74.46 5.10
C LEU A 84 19.62 74.33 3.63
N ASP A 85 19.99 75.43 2.96
CA ASP A 85 20.38 75.40 1.55
C ASP A 85 21.70 74.65 1.31
N GLY A 86 22.66 74.81 2.21
CA GLY A 86 23.91 74.07 2.18
C GLY A 86 23.69 72.57 2.40
N VAL A 87 22.87 72.22 3.39
CA VAL A 87 22.54 70.82 3.72
C VAL A 87 21.68 70.16 2.64
N ILE A 88 20.75 70.90 2.01
CA ILE A 88 19.99 70.40 0.85
C ILE A 88 20.94 70.10 -0.31
N THR A 89 21.91 70.97 -0.58
CA THR A 89 22.88 70.79 -1.66
C THR A 89 23.73 69.53 -1.46
N THR A 90 24.26 69.32 -0.25
CA THR A 90 25.02 68.08 0.07
C THR A 90 24.13 66.84 0.04
N THR A 91 22.87 66.95 0.46
CA THR A 91 21.88 65.87 0.42
C THR A 91 21.51 65.47 -1.01
N ARG A 92 21.49 66.38 -1.99
CA ARG A 92 21.28 66.04 -3.42
C ARG A 92 22.37 65.12 -3.95
N SER A 93 23.62 65.42 -3.63
CA SER A 93 24.77 64.59 -4.02
C SER A 93 24.70 63.23 -3.31
N ALA A 94 24.44 63.21 -2.01
CA ALA A 94 24.28 61.97 -1.24
C ALA A 94 23.09 61.11 -1.76
N ALA A 95 22.01 61.73 -2.22
CA ALA A 95 20.87 61.04 -2.81
C ALA A 95 21.22 60.40 -4.16
N ALA A 96 22.04 61.06 -4.98
CA ALA A 96 22.55 60.48 -6.23
C ALA A 96 23.48 59.29 -5.97
N ASP A 97 24.37 59.41 -4.98
CA ASP A 97 25.27 58.34 -4.56
C ASP A 97 24.49 57.14 -3.99
N ALA A 98 23.53 57.38 -3.10
CA ALA A 98 22.67 56.34 -2.52
C ALA A 98 21.86 55.60 -3.60
N LYS A 99 21.34 56.33 -4.59
CA LYS A 99 20.63 55.75 -5.73
C LYS A 99 21.57 54.86 -6.56
N SER A 100 22.78 55.34 -6.87
CA SER A 100 23.77 54.57 -7.63
C SER A 100 24.13 53.24 -6.95
N GLU A 101 24.38 53.25 -5.63
CA GLU A 101 24.72 52.07 -4.85
C GLU A 101 23.59 51.02 -4.83
N VAL A 102 22.34 51.47 -4.63
CA VAL A 102 21.18 50.57 -4.58
C VAL A 102 20.78 50.06 -5.96
N SER A 103 20.81 50.93 -6.99
CA SER A 103 20.49 50.56 -8.38
C SER A 103 21.48 49.56 -8.96
N ALA A 104 22.74 49.54 -8.52
CA ALA A 104 23.71 48.55 -8.97
C ALA A 104 23.30 47.11 -8.60
N VAL A 105 22.65 46.93 -7.44
CA VAL A 105 22.16 45.62 -6.97
C VAL A 105 20.90 45.20 -7.71
N THR A 106 19.94 46.12 -7.90
CA THR A 106 18.68 45.81 -8.59
C THR A 106 18.86 45.63 -10.10
N THR A 107 19.82 46.35 -10.70
CA THR A 107 20.21 46.14 -12.12
C THR A 107 20.83 44.77 -12.34
N LEU A 108 21.70 44.30 -11.44
CA LEU A 108 22.30 42.96 -11.51
C LEU A 108 21.25 41.85 -11.45
N GLU A 109 20.19 42.02 -10.66
CA GLU A 109 19.11 41.05 -10.61
C GLU A 109 18.36 40.98 -11.94
N ALA A 110 18.07 42.14 -12.52
CA ALA A 110 17.36 42.25 -13.79
C ALA A 110 18.19 41.73 -14.98
N SER A 111 19.49 42.00 -15.01
CA SER A 111 20.36 41.64 -16.13
C SER A 111 20.84 40.20 -16.09
N ASP A 112 21.12 39.66 -14.90
CA ASP A 112 21.86 38.40 -14.77
C ASP A 112 21.03 37.32 -14.06
N VAL A 113 20.43 37.65 -12.91
CA VAL A 113 19.77 36.64 -12.06
C VAL A 113 18.44 36.16 -12.65
N LEU A 114 17.58 37.09 -13.08
CA LEU A 114 16.28 36.72 -13.67
C LEU A 114 16.46 35.94 -14.98
N PRO A 115 17.32 36.37 -15.93
CA PRO A 115 17.61 35.58 -17.12
C PRO A 115 18.23 34.22 -16.81
N ALA A 116 19.16 34.13 -15.85
CA ALA A 116 19.74 32.84 -15.44
C ALA A 116 18.69 31.90 -14.82
N LYS A 117 17.75 32.43 -14.02
CA LYS A 117 16.64 31.66 -13.47
C LYS A 117 15.69 31.16 -14.57
N ALA A 118 15.37 32.01 -15.56
CA ALA A 118 14.56 31.62 -16.70
C ALA A 118 15.25 30.57 -17.58
N ALA A 119 16.55 30.74 -17.83
CA ALA A 119 17.37 29.76 -18.56
C ALA A 119 17.46 28.42 -17.83
N LEU A 120 17.60 28.43 -16.49
CA LEU A 120 17.57 27.22 -15.68
C LEU A 120 16.22 26.51 -15.79
N GLU A 121 15.11 27.24 -15.74
CA GLU A 121 13.78 26.64 -15.86
C GLU A 121 13.53 26.07 -17.26
N SER A 122 13.96 26.77 -18.31
CA SER A 122 13.92 26.28 -19.69
C SER A 122 14.83 25.05 -19.89
N ALA A 123 16.00 25.01 -19.26
CA ALA A 123 16.89 23.86 -19.29
C ALA A 123 16.28 22.63 -18.60
N LYS A 124 15.61 22.81 -17.45
CA LYS A 124 14.85 21.74 -16.78
C LYS A 124 13.73 21.21 -17.68
N GLU A 125 12.97 22.10 -18.32
CA GLU A 125 11.90 21.70 -19.24
C GLU A 125 12.44 20.91 -20.43
N THR A 126 13.56 21.36 -21.01
CA THR A 126 14.25 20.67 -22.11
C THR A 126 14.71 19.27 -21.69
N LEU A 127 15.29 19.14 -20.48
CA LEU A 127 15.71 17.86 -19.92
C LEU A 127 14.51 16.90 -19.75
N VAL A 128 13.41 17.38 -19.17
CA VAL A 128 12.17 16.59 -19.01
C VAL A 128 11.63 16.12 -20.37
N ASN A 129 11.64 16.99 -21.38
CA ASN A 129 11.20 16.64 -22.73
C ASN A 129 12.10 15.60 -23.39
N PHE A 130 13.42 15.71 -23.21
CA PHE A 130 14.39 14.72 -23.71
C PHE A 130 14.20 13.36 -23.03
N GLU A 131 14.03 13.32 -21.71
CA GLU A 131 13.75 12.09 -20.96
C GLU A 131 12.45 11.41 -21.41
N LYS A 132 11.38 12.20 -21.64
CA LYS A 132 10.11 11.69 -22.19
C LYS A 132 10.29 11.09 -23.58
N LYS A 133 11.12 11.71 -24.44
CA LYS A 133 11.41 11.19 -25.78
C LYS A 133 12.13 9.83 -25.69
N ILE A 134 13.18 9.72 -24.88
CA ILE A 134 13.88 8.44 -24.67
C ILE A 134 12.92 7.38 -24.14
N ALA A 135 12.06 7.73 -23.18
CA ALA A 135 11.07 6.80 -22.64
C ALA A 135 10.07 6.32 -23.71
N ASN A 136 9.67 7.19 -24.66
CA ASN A 136 8.80 6.83 -25.76
C ASN A 136 9.45 5.86 -26.76
N ASP A 137 10.72 6.05 -27.08
CA ASP A 137 11.45 5.13 -27.96
C ASP A 137 11.68 3.79 -27.25
N THR A 138 12.06 3.82 -25.96
CA THR A 138 12.31 2.62 -25.15
C THR A 138 11.04 1.78 -24.98
N LYS A 139 9.88 2.38 -24.70
CA LYS A 139 8.63 1.62 -24.52
C LYS A 139 8.16 0.95 -25.82
N LYS A 140 8.47 1.53 -26.99
CA LYS A 140 8.17 0.92 -28.30
C LYS A 140 9.08 -0.28 -28.57
N ILE A 141 10.40 -0.11 -28.40
CA ILE A 141 11.37 -1.20 -28.56
C ILE A 141 11.01 -2.37 -27.65
N ALA A 142 10.73 -2.09 -26.38
CA ALA A 142 10.35 -3.12 -25.42
C ALA A 142 9.00 -3.79 -25.77
N LYS A 143 8.04 -3.07 -26.38
CA LYS A 143 6.80 -3.67 -26.89
C LYS A 143 7.09 -4.69 -27.99
N ASP A 144 7.93 -4.31 -28.95
CA ASP A 144 8.29 -5.15 -30.10
C ASP A 144 9.08 -6.39 -29.65
N GLU A 145 10.00 -6.25 -28.69
CA GLU A 145 10.73 -7.38 -28.09
C GLU A 145 9.81 -8.36 -27.36
N LEU A 146 8.86 -7.85 -26.55
CA LEU A 146 7.89 -8.72 -25.86
C LEU A 146 6.96 -9.45 -26.85
N LYS A 147 6.59 -8.78 -27.94
CA LYS A 147 5.81 -9.40 -29.02
C LYS A 147 6.60 -10.50 -29.72
N ALA A 148 7.88 -10.26 -30.03
CA ALA A 148 8.75 -11.25 -30.64
C ALA A 148 8.90 -12.50 -29.76
N TYR A 149 9.03 -12.32 -28.44
CA TYR A 149 9.01 -13.46 -27.51
C TYR A 149 7.69 -14.23 -27.55
N LYS A 150 6.53 -13.55 -27.52
CA LYS A 150 5.23 -14.25 -27.56
C LYS A 150 5.02 -14.98 -28.87
N ASP A 151 5.47 -14.41 -29.99
CA ASP A 151 5.50 -15.06 -31.30
C ASP A 151 6.44 -16.29 -31.31
N SER A 152 7.60 -16.22 -30.64
CA SER A 152 8.58 -17.33 -30.53
C SER A 152 8.04 -18.56 -29.81
N ILE A 153 7.19 -18.36 -28.79
CA ILE A 153 6.61 -19.45 -28.00
C ILE A 153 5.26 -19.95 -28.53
N ASP A 154 4.74 -19.38 -29.62
CA ASP A 154 3.50 -19.83 -30.26
C ASP A 154 3.80 -20.93 -31.29
N PRO A 155 3.36 -22.18 -31.07
CA PRO A 155 3.62 -23.29 -31.99
C PRO A 155 2.88 -23.16 -33.33
N HIS A 156 1.93 -22.23 -33.46
CA HIS A 156 1.21 -21.95 -34.70
C HIS A 156 1.80 -20.77 -35.48
N LYS A 157 2.84 -20.11 -34.94
CA LYS A 157 3.51 -18.99 -35.58
C LYS A 157 4.61 -19.49 -36.49
N THR A 158 4.49 -19.21 -37.79
CA THR A 158 5.50 -19.58 -38.78
C THR A 158 6.85 -18.95 -38.46
N GLY A 159 7.89 -19.79 -38.43
CA GLY A 159 9.26 -19.43 -38.11
C GLY A 159 9.57 -19.36 -36.61
N SER A 160 8.65 -19.76 -35.73
CA SER A 160 8.87 -19.74 -34.28
C SER A 160 9.68 -20.92 -33.77
N GLU A 161 10.33 -20.74 -32.63
CA GLU A 161 11.05 -21.81 -31.93
C GLU A 161 10.07 -22.90 -31.44
N ALA A 162 8.85 -22.54 -31.08
CA ALA A 162 7.82 -23.51 -30.70
C ALA A 162 7.31 -24.34 -31.90
N GLU A 163 7.17 -23.75 -33.10
CA GLU A 163 6.87 -24.47 -34.34
C GLU A 163 8.01 -25.43 -34.67
N ALA A 164 9.27 -24.97 -34.59
CA ALA A 164 10.44 -25.82 -34.81
C ALA A 164 10.47 -27.03 -33.85
N ILE A 165 10.08 -26.86 -32.59
CA ILE A 165 9.94 -27.99 -31.64
C ILE A 165 8.80 -28.92 -32.06
N ALA A 166 7.64 -28.39 -32.45
CA ALA A 166 6.49 -29.19 -32.86
C ALA A 166 6.81 -30.04 -34.08
N ASP A 167 7.38 -29.43 -35.12
CA ASP A 167 7.79 -30.10 -36.36
C ASP A 167 8.89 -31.12 -36.11
N ALA A 168 9.92 -30.75 -35.34
CA ALA A 168 11.00 -31.68 -35.00
C ALA A 168 10.51 -32.88 -34.19
N LYS A 169 9.51 -32.72 -33.30
CA LYS A 169 8.90 -33.85 -32.58
C LYS A 169 8.15 -34.80 -33.53
N VAL A 170 7.43 -34.26 -34.51
CA VAL A 170 6.75 -35.08 -35.54
C VAL A 170 7.76 -35.83 -36.38
N ALA A 171 8.79 -35.13 -36.88
CA ALA A 171 9.87 -35.74 -37.67
C ALA A 171 10.67 -36.77 -36.86
N LYS A 172 10.98 -36.47 -35.59
CA LYS A 172 11.68 -37.39 -34.69
C LYS A 172 10.90 -38.67 -34.49
N LYS A 173 9.58 -38.62 -34.32
CA LYS A 173 8.75 -39.83 -34.16
C LYS A 173 8.90 -40.77 -35.37
N VAL A 174 8.93 -40.24 -36.59
CA VAL A 174 9.14 -41.03 -37.82
C VAL A 174 10.59 -41.54 -37.88
N ALA A 175 11.57 -40.71 -37.51
CA ALA A 175 12.97 -41.10 -37.47
C ALA A 175 13.25 -42.20 -36.44
N ASP A 176 12.65 -42.12 -35.26
CA ASP A 176 12.75 -43.13 -34.19
C ASP A 176 12.20 -44.48 -34.66
N GLN A 177 11.06 -44.49 -35.36
CA GLN A 177 10.49 -45.71 -35.96
C GLN A 177 11.42 -46.31 -37.02
N THR A 178 12.00 -45.47 -37.87
CA THR A 178 12.94 -45.88 -38.92
C THR A 178 14.23 -46.44 -38.32
N PHE A 179 14.75 -45.80 -37.27
CA PHE A 179 15.92 -46.23 -36.53
C PHE A 179 15.68 -47.57 -35.83
N ALA A 180 14.55 -47.72 -35.12
CA ALA A 180 14.17 -48.98 -34.49
C ALA A 180 14.07 -50.13 -35.52
N THR A 181 13.41 -49.88 -36.66
CA THR A 181 13.30 -50.86 -37.75
C THR A 181 14.68 -51.24 -38.31
N SER A 182 15.60 -50.26 -38.41
CA SER A 182 16.97 -50.49 -38.89
C SER A 182 17.79 -51.32 -37.91
N ILE A 183 17.63 -51.09 -36.60
CA ILE A 183 18.24 -51.91 -35.54
C ILE A 183 17.69 -53.34 -35.60
N ASP A 184 16.38 -53.52 -35.67
CA ASP A 184 15.75 -54.85 -35.73
C ASP A 184 16.23 -55.62 -36.95
N SER A 185 16.25 -54.96 -38.12
CA SER A 185 16.73 -55.55 -39.39
C SER A 185 18.21 -55.93 -39.32
N PHE A 186 19.03 -55.10 -38.67
CA PHE A 186 20.46 -55.38 -38.46
C PHE A 186 20.67 -56.62 -37.59
N GLN A 187 19.93 -56.76 -36.49
CA GLN A 187 20.10 -57.85 -35.51
C GLN A 187 19.71 -59.24 -36.06
N ILE A 188 18.77 -59.30 -37.01
CA ILE A 188 18.32 -60.57 -37.63
C ILE A 188 18.94 -60.83 -39.01
N GLY A 189 19.59 -59.82 -39.59
CA GLY A 189 20.13 -59.85 -40.95
C GLY A 189 21.48 -60.56 -41.10
N PRO A 190 22.01 -60.63 -42.34
CA PRO A 190 23.29 -61.28 -42.64
C PRO A 190 24.51 -60.56 -42.06
N ASP A 191 24.33 -59.32 -41.57
CA ASP A 191 25.41 -58.46 -41.07
C ASP A 191 25.55 -58.49 -39.54
N LYS A 192 24.67 -59.18 -38.81
CA LYS A 192 24.61 -59.21 -37.34
C LYS A 192 25.92 -59.61 -36.63
N ASP A 193 26.73 -60.43 -37.30
CA ASP A 193 27.99 -60.94 -36.75
C ASP A 193 29.21 -60.09 -37.17
N LYS A 194 29.01 -59.07 -38.02
CA LYS A 194 30.09 -58.21 -38.54
C LYS A 194 30.49 -57.10 -37.57
N VAL A 195 29.62 -56.71 -36.66
CA VAL A 195 29.89 -55.73 -35.59
C VAL A 195 29.02 -56.01 -34.37
N VAL A 196 29.59 -55.88 -33.18
CA VAL A 196 28.87 -55.98 -31.90
C VAL A 196 28.34 -54.59 -31.54
N LEU A 197 27.02 -54.42 -31.44
CA LEU A 197 26.43 -53.15 -31.02
C LEU A 197 26.77 -52.84 -29.55
N LEU A 198 27.28 -51.65 -29.27
CA LEU A 198 27.70 -51.21 -27.93
C LEU A 198 26.60 -50.44 -27.19
N GLY A 199 25.48 -50.16 -27.85
CA GLY A 199 24.31 -49.49 -27.29
C GLY A 199 23.14 -49.48 -28.28
N ALA A 200 21.96 -49.09 -27.79
CA ALA A 200 20.73 -49.06 -28.57
C ALA A 200 20.16 -47.64 -28.80
N SER A 201 20.79 -46.60 -28.25
CA SER A 201 20.39 -45.21 -28.53
C SER A 201 21.02 -44.70 -29.82
N ALA A 202 20.36 -43.74 -30.48
CA ALA A 202 20.87 -43.14 -31.70
C ALA A 202 22.25 -42.50 -31.49
N GLU A 203 22.47 -41.78 -30.38
CA GLU A 203 23.79 -41.20 -30.05
C GLU A 203 24.87 -42.26 -29.87
N ALA A 204 24.55 -43.40 -29.25
CA ALA A 204 25.51 -44.48 -29.05
C ALA A 204 25.93 -45.11 -30.39
N ILE A 205 24.98 -45.30 -31.31
CA ILE A 205 25.26 -45.83 -32.65
C ILE A 205 26.10 -44.84 -33.46
N VAL A 206 25.77 -43.55 -33.45
CA VAL A 206 26.55 -42.52 -34.17
C VAL A 206 27.98 -42.47 -33.64
N LYS A 207 28.16 -42.52 -32.31
CA LYS A 207 29.48 -42.59 -31.69
C LYS A 207 30.22 -43.86 -32.11
N GLN A 208 29.57 -45.02 -32.02
CA GLN A 208 30.19 -46.30 -32.38
C GLN A 208 30.63 -46.32 -33.85
N PHE A 209 29.83 -45.79 -34.78
CA PHE A 209 30.20 -45.71 -36.18
C PHE A 209 31.46 -44.84 -36.40
N SER A 210 31.58 -43.73 -35.67
CA SER A 210 32.80 -42.92 -35.68
C SER A 210 34.00 -43.68 -35.11
N ASP A 211 33.82 -44.40 -34.00
CA ASP A 211 34.86 -45.21 -33.37
C ASP A 211 35.36 -46.34 -34.30
N ILE A 212 34.46 -47.00 -35.05
CA ILE A 212 34.82 -47.99 -36.07
C ILE A 212 35.63 -47.35 -37.20
N THR A 213 35.20 -46.16 -37.66
CA THR A 213 35.91 -45.40 -38.71
C THR A 213 37.32 -45.04 -38.27
N ASN A 214 37.47 -44.58 -37.02
CA ASN A 214 38.76 -44.25 -36.43
C ASN A 214 39.65 -45.50 -36.25
N ALA A 215 39.07 -46.61 -35.81
CA ALA A 215 39.78 -47.88 -35.67
C ALA A 215 40.29 -48.40 -37.02
N LYS A 216 39.45 -48.36 -38.07
CA LYS A 216 39.85 -48.70 -39.45
C LYS A 216 41.05 -47.87 -39.93
N ASN A 217 41.02 -46.56 -39.69
CA ASN A 217 42.12 -45.66 -40.08
C ASN A 217 43.39 -45.94 -39.26
N ALA A 218 43.26 -46.20 -37.97
CA ALA A 218 44.37 -46.59 -37.10
C ALA A 218 45.01 -47.92 -37.54
N LEU A 219 44.20 -48.93 -37.87
CA LEU A 219 44.67 -50.22 -38.40
C LEU A 219 45.41 -50.06 -39.73
N SER A 220 44.87 -49.25 -40.64
CA SER A 220 45.49 -48.96 -41.95
C SER A 220 46.84 -48.27 -41.81
N THR A 221 46.97 -47.35 -40.83
CA THR A 221 48.22 -46.65 -40.53
C THR A 221 49.22 -47.58 -39.84
N ALA A 222 48.76 -48.40 -38.90
CA ALA A 222 49.59 -49.32 -38.13
C ALA A 222 50.19 -50.46 -38.97
N ALA A 223 49.66 -50.74 -40.18
CA ALA A 223 50.22 -51.72 -41.11
C ALA A 223 51.73 -51.52 -41.37
N TYR A 224 52.18 -50.27 -41.36
CA TYR A 224 53.57 -49.89 -41.61
C TYR A 224 54.35 -49.51 -40.34
N ALA A 225 53.76 -49.70 -39.16
CA ALA A 225 54.33 -49.28 -37.87
C ALA A 225 54.93 -50.44 -37.04
N GLY A 226 55.54 -50.10 -35.90
CA GLY A 226 56.06 -51.04 -34.91
C GLY A 226 54.97 -51.83 -34.17
N SER A 227 55.37 -52.83 -33.37
CA SER A 227 54.45 -53.76 -32.70
C SER A 227 53.44 -53.08 -31.77
N ASP A 228 53.83 -52.01 -31.09
CA ASP A 228 52.98 -51.35 -30.10
C ASP A 228 51.84 -50.58 -30.76
N ALA A 229 52.13 -49.87 -31.86
CA ALA A 229 51.12 -49.22 -32.68
C ALA A 229 50.12 -50.22 -33.28
N LYS A 230 50.58 -51.44 -33.61
CA LYS A 230 49.71 -52.53 -34.09
C LYS A 230 48.79 -53.04 -32.99
N ARG A 231 49.33 -53.26 -31.77
CA ARG A 231 48.53 -53.66 -30.61
C ARG A 231 47.45 -52.61 -30.30
N ASP A 232 47.82 -51.33 -30.26
CA ASP A 232 46.89 -50.24 -29.97
C ASP A 232 45.78 -50.13 -31.01
N ALA A 233 46.12 -50.25 -32.30
CA ALA A 233 45.12 -50.22 -33.37
C ALA A 233 44.14 -51.41 -33.30
N ILE A 234 44.64 -52.61 -32.96
CA ILE A 234 43.79 -53.81 -32.75
C ILE A 234 42.88 -53.62 -31.52
N LYS A 235 43.40 -53.11 -30.41
CA LYS A 235 42.59 -52.81 -29.21
C LYS A 235 41.48 -51.81 -29.51
N LYS A 236 41.79 -50.72 -30.24
CA LYS A 236 40.78 -49.74 -30.69
C LYS A 236 39.68 -50.37 -31.54
N ALA A 237 40.02 -51.34 -32.39
CA ALA A 237 39.02 -52.07 -33.18
C ALA A 237 38.10 -52.92 -32.29
N ILE A 238 38.65 -53.60 -31.29
CA ILE A 238 37.86 -54.37 -30.30
C ILE A 238 36.95 -53.43 -29.51
N GLU A 239 37.47 -52.29 -29.04
CA GLU A 239 36.70 -51.27 -28.30
C GLU A 239 35.56 -50.66 -29.13
N ALA A 240 35.74 -50.55 -30.45
CA ALA A 240 34.71 -50.10 -31.38
C ALA A 240 33.66 -51.17 -31.73
N GLY A 241 33.82 -52.41 -31.24
CA GLY A 241 32.92 -53.53 -31.48
C GLY A 241 33.24 -54.35 -32.73
N VAL A 242 34.42 -54.19 -33.34
CA VAL A 242 34.86 -54.99 -34.49
C VAL A 242 35.29 -56.39 -33.99
N PRO A 243 34.77 -57.49 -34.57
CA PRO A 243 35.09 -58.84 -34.12
C PRO A 243 36.49 -59.28 -34.56
N VAL A 244 37.50 -59.06 -33.73
CA VAL A 244 38.88 -59.51 -33.97
C VAL A 244 39.04 -60.98 -33.57
N GLU A 245 39.55 -61.83 -34.48
CA GLU A 245 39.71 -63.26 -34.24
C GLU A 245 41.10 -63.75 -34.63
N HIS A 246 41.66 -64.63 -33.82
CA HIS A 246 42.91 -65.31 -34.09
C HIS A 246 42.80 -66.78 -33.69
N ALA A 247 43.24 -67.70 -34.56
CA ALA A 247 43.19 -69.15 -34.34
C ALA A 247 41.81 -69.68 -33.86
N GLY A 248 40.72 -69.11 -34.38
CA GLY A 248 39.35 -69.53 -34.03
C GLY A 248 38.80 -68.96 -32.72
N LYS A 249 39.54 -68.11 -31.99
CA LYS A 249 39.09 -67.40 -30.79
C LYS A 249 38.85 -65.91 -31.07
N LYS A 250 37.71 -65.37 -30.64
CA LYS A 250 37.47 -63.92 -30.56
C LYS A 250 38.35 -63.32 -29.45
N LEU A 251 39.15 -62.32 -29.81
CA LEU A 251 40.09 -61.69 -28.89
C LEU A 251 39.40 -60.59 -28.07
N ASN A 252 39.76 -60.48 -26.80
CA ASN A 252 39.52 -59.30 -25.98
C ASN A 252 40.78 -58.42 -25.92
N ILE A 253 40.67 -57.23 -25.34
CA ILE A 253 41.79 -56.26 -25.21
C ILE A 253 43.03 -56.89 -24.55
N GLY A 254 42.84 -57.75 -23.54
CA GLY A 254 43.92 -58.40 -22.81
C GLY A 254 44.65 -59.49 -23.60
N ASP A 255 43.98 -60.12 -24.56
CA ASP A 255 44.58 -61.15 -25.43
C ASP A 255 45.61 -60.55 -26.42
N VAL A 256 45.55 -59.24 -26.68
CA VAL A 256 46.38 -58.55 -27.70
C VAL A 256 47.83 -58.34 -27.24
N GLU A 257 48.07 -58.21 -25.94
CA GLU A 257 49.40 -57.93 -25.36
C GLU A 257 50.43 -59.02 -25.69
N ASN A 258 49.99 -60.28 -25.70
CA ASN A 258 50.86 -61.46 -25.79
C ASN A 258 51.06 -62.00 -27.21
N LEU A 259 50.55 -61.29 -28.23
CA LEU A 259 50.66 -61.72 -29.63
C LEU A 259 52.07 -61.53 -30.19
N SER A 260 52.51 -62.47 -31.03
CA SER A 260 53.78 -62.37 -31.75
C SER A 260 53.69 -61.29 -32.84
N ILE A 261 54.84 -60.79 -33.30
CA ILE A 261 54.89 -59.80 -34.39
C ILE A 261 54.29 -60.36 -35.70
N ALA A 262 54.47 -61.66 -35.97
CA ALA A 262 53.87 -62.32 -37.13
C ALA A 262 52.35 -62.35 -37.03
N ASP A 263 51.82 -62.68 -35.85
CA ASP A 263 50.37 -62.69 -35.60
C ASP A 263 49.78 -61.29 -35.67
N LEU A 264 50.46 -60.28 -35.13
CA LEU A 264 50.07 -58.88 -35.23
C LEU A 264 50.00 -58.42 -36.70
N ASN A 265 50.99 -58.78 -37.53
CA ASN A 265 50.96 -58.42 -38.95
C ASN A 265 49.78 -59.06 -39.68
N ALA A 266 49.49 -60.34 -39.44
CA ALA A 266 48.33 -61.02 -40.01
C ALA A 266 47.01 -60.41 -39.52
N LEU A 267 46.92 -60.14 -38.21
CA LEU A 267 45.74 -59.56 -37.57
C LEU A 267 45.46 -58.13 -38.04
N ILE A 268 46.47 -57.33 -38.37
CA ILE A 268 46.24 -56.00 -38.92
C ILE A 268 45.50 -56.09 -40.26
N THR A 269 45.94 -56.96 -41.16
CA THR A 269 45.29 -57.15 -42.47
C THR A 269 43.85 -57.64 -42.29
N THR A 270 43.63 -58.68 -41.48
CA THR A 270 42.29 -59.25 -41.27
C THR A 270 41.38 -58.28 -40.52
N SER A 271 41.88 -57.59 -39.49
CA SER A 271 41.09 -56.61 -38.72
C SER A 271 40.76 -55.37 -39.52
N THR A 272 41.62 -54.96 -40.46
CA THR A 272 41.30 -53.88 -41.41
C THR A 272 40.12 -54.27 -42.30
N SER A 273 40.11 -55.49 -42.84
CA SER A 273 38.97 -56.00 -43.60
C SER A 273 37.70 -56.08 -42.75
N LYS A 274 37.79 -56.63 -41.53
CA LYS A 274 36.63 -56.72 -40.63
C LYS A 274 36.13 -55.35 -40.17
N ALA A 275 37.01 -54.36 -40.00
CA ALA A 275 36.60 -52.99 -39.69
C ALA A 275 35.90 -52.32 -40.89
N ASN A 276 36.32 -52.62 -42.12
CA ASN A 276 35.57 -52.22 -43.32
C ASN A 276 34.17 -52.84 -43.32
N ASP A 277 34.09 -54.16 -43.10
CA ASP A 277 32.81 -54.88 -43.08
C ASP A 277 31.89 -54.35 -41.99
N ALA A 278 32.42 -54.10 -40.78
CA ALA A 278 31.70 -53.50 -39.66
C ALA A 278 31.18 -52.10 -39.99
N GLN A 279 32.01 -51.26 -40.62
CA GLN A 279 31.61 -49.93 -41.06
C GLN A 279 30.48 -50.00 -42.09
N THR A 280 30.61 -50.84 -43.11
CA THR A 280 29.57 -51.04 -44.13
C THR A 280 28.27 -51.56 -43.53
N ALA A 281 28.37 -52.58 -42.67
CA ALA A 281 27.24 -53.19 -41.97
C ALA A 281 26.45 -52.19 -41.12
N LEU A 282 27.13 -51.30 -40.39
CA LEU A 282 26.49 -50.32 -39.52
C LEU A 282 26.01 -49.06 -40.27
N SER A 283 26.31 -48.92 -41.56
CA SER A 283 26.08 -47.67 -42.32
C SER A 283 24.62 -47.24 -42.36
N ALA A 284 23.68 -48.16 -42.62
CA ALA A 284 22.26 -47.85 -42.70
C ALA A 284 21.65 -47.52 -41.33
N VAL A 285 22.05 -48.27 -40.30
CA VAL A 285 21.64 -48.01 -38.91
C VAL A 285 22.15 -46.64 -38.47
N ASN A 286 23.43 -46.34 -38.73
CA ASN A 286 24.02 -45.04 -38.46
C ASN A 286 23.30 -43.91 -39.22
N ALA A 287 22.98 -44.10 -40.51
CA ALA A 287 22.24 -43.09 -41.27
C ALA A 287 20.89 -42.74 -40.64
N SER A 288 20.13 -43.74 -40.19
CA SER A 288 18.87 -43.49 -39.46
C SER A 288 19.09 -42.86 -38.07
N ALA A 289 20.14 -43.26 -37.35
CA ALA A 289 20.52 -42.69 -36.06
C ALA A 289 20.91 -41.19 -36.17
N VAL A 290 21.66 -40.81 -37.20
CA VAL A 290 22.05 -39.42 -37.48
C VAL A 290 20.81 -38.53 -37.63
N VAL A 291 19.74 -39.02 -38.27
CA VAL A 291 18.49 -38.27 -38.43
C VAL A 291 17.82 -38.03 -37.07
N VAL A 292 17.76 -39.03 -36.18
CA VAL A 292 17.21 -38.88 -34.83
C VAL A 292 18.01 -37.83 -34.05
N VAL A 293 19.34 -37.95 -34.03
CA VAL A 293 20.23 -37.01 -33.33
C VAL A 293 20.09 -35.58 -33.86
N ALA A 294 19.88 -35.41 -35.16
CA ALA A 294 19.62 -34.10 -35.76
C ALA A 294 18.33 -33.47 -35.21
N GLN A 295 17.24 -34.24 -35.11
CA GLN A 295 15.97 -33.75 -34.55
C GLN A 295 16.09 -33.44 -33.05
N ASP A 296 16.78 -34.28 -32.28
CA ASP A 296 17.06 -34.00 -30.87
C ASP A 296 17.88 -32.71 -30.67
N THR A 297 18.82 -32.45 -31.58
CA THR A 297 19.61 -31.21 -31.58
C THR A 297 18.74 -29.99 -31.86
N ILE A 298 17.82 -30.06 -32.82
CA ILE A 298 16.86 -28.98 -33.11
C ILE A 298 16.00 -28.69 -31.87
N ILE A 299 15.42 -29.72 -31.25
CA ILE A 299 14.58 -29.59 -30.05
C ILE A 299 15.39 -28.97 -28.90
N LYS A 300 16.60 -29.47 -28.62
CA LYS A 300 17.46 -28.95 -27.55
C LYS A 300 17.82 -27.47 -27.76
N ASN A 301 18.20 -27.09 -28.99
CA ASN A 301 18.56 -25.72 -29.32
C ASN A 301 17.37 -24.76 -29.21
N ALA A 302 16.18 -25.17 -29.69
CA ALA A 302 14.96 -24.35 -29.60
C ALA A 302 14.49 -24.18 -28.14
N ILE A 303 14.54 -25.25 -27.33
CA ILE A 303 14.25 -25.15 -25.88
C ILE A 303 15.21 -24.17 -25.20
N LYS A 304 16.49 -24.25 -25.53
CA LYS A 304 17.50 -23.32 -24.98
C LYS A 304 17.20 -21.87 -25.41
N ALA A 305 16.89 -21.64 -26.68
CA ALA A 305 16.55 -20.31 -27.18
C ALA A 305 15.31 -19.71 -26.47
N ILE A 306 14.26 -20.51 -26.26
CA ILE A 306 13.07 -20.08 -25.51
C ILE A 306 13.41 -19.74 -24.05
N ALA A 307 14.25 -20.55 -23.40
CA ALA A 307 14.70 -20.29 -22.03
C ALA A 307 15.51 -18.98 -21.93
N ASP A 308 16.48 -18.78 -22.84
CA ASP A 308 17.29 -17.55 -22.91
C ASP A 308 16.42 -16.31 -23.18
N GLN A 309 15.37 -16.42 -24.00
CA GLN A 309 14.42 -15.34 -24.22
C GLN A 309 13.54 -15.08 -23.00
N ARG A 310 13.07 -16.12 -22.30
CA ARG A 310 12.24 -15.99 -21.08
C ARG A 310 12.96 -15.18 -20.00
N ASP A 311 14.25 -15.42 -19.78
CA ASP A 311 15.03 -14.67 -18.80
C ASP A 311 15.08 -13.16 -19.13
N ARG A 312 15.08 -12.81 -20.42
CA ARG A 312 15.03 -11.41 -20.88
C ARG A 312 13.65 -10.79 -20.77
N VAL A 313 12.58 -11.58 -20.85
CA VAL A 313 11.18 -11.07 -20.85
C VAL A 313 10.86 -10.28 -19.60
N LYS A 314 11.26 -10.78 -18.42
CA LYS A 314 11.04 -10.07 -17.16
C LYS A 314 11.80 -8.74 -17.11
N GLN A 315 12.99 -8.69 -17.69
CA GLN A 315 13.78 -7.45 -17.78
C GLN A 315 13.11 -6.47 -18.76
N THR A 316 12.73 -6.94 -19.94
CA THR A 316 12.07 -6.12 -20.97
C THR A 316 10.69 -5.61 -20.52
N SER A 317 9.89 -6.43 -19.84
CA SER A 317 8.59 -6.04 -19.29
C SER A 317 8.74 -4.92 -18.25
N ASN A 318 9.70 -5.07 -17.34
CA ASN A 318 10.06 -4.06 -16.35
C ASN A 318 10.59 -2.76 -16.99
N VAL A 319 11.42 -2.87 -18.02
CA VAL A 319 11.91 -1.70 -18.78
C VAL A 319 10.74 -0.96 -19.41
N ARG A 320 9.78 -1.70 -19.98
CA ARG A 320 8.58 -1.10 -20.56
C ARG A 320 7.69 -0.42 -19.50
N ALA A 321 7.41 -1.09 -18.39
CA ALA A 321 6.65 -0.53 -17.28
C ALA A 321 7.25 0.80 -16.79
N LYS A 322 8.58 0.81 -16.53
CA LYS A 322 9.32 2.02 -16.13
C LYS A 322 9.27 3.12 -17.18
N SER A 323 9.34 2.77 -18.45
CA SER A 323 9.30 3.74 -19.55
C SER A 323 7.90 4.35 -19.72
N ILE A 324 6.83 3.55 -19.55
CA ILE A 324 5.46 4.04 -19.51
C ILE A 324 5.29 5.00 -18.33
N ALA A 325 5.70 4.59 -17.13
CA ALA A 325 5.62 5.42 -15.91
C ALA A 325 6.35 6.77 -16.08
N ARG A 326 7.57 6.76 -16.61
CA ARG A 326 8.35 7.99 -16.88
C ARG A 326 7.68 8.89 -17.93
N SER A 327 7.24 8.32 -19.06
CA SER A 327 6.62 9.11 -20.13
C SER A 327 5.31 9.79 -19.70
N ASN A 328 4.62 9.22 -18.70
CA ASN A 328 3.37 9.72 -18.16
C ASN A 328 3.52 10.44 -16.80
N SER A 329 4.77 10.65 -16.35
CA SER A 329 5.08 11.36 -15.10
C SER A 329 4.37 10.76 -13.87
N PHE A 330 4.38 9.44 -13.76
CA PHE A 330 3.80 8.73 -12.61
C PHE A 330 4.54 9.04 -11.31
N GLY A 331 3.82 8.99 -10.19
CA GLY A 331 4.42 8.90 -8.86
C GLY A 331 4.99 7.50 -8.62
N SER A 332 5.59 7.31 -7.44
CA SER A 332 6.09 5.99 -7.03
C SER A 332 4.97 4.96 -6.97
N GLY A 333 3.79 5.31 -6.45
CA GLY A 333 2.66 4.41 -6.29
C GLY A 333 2.16 3.80 -7.60
N GLU A 334 1.89 4.61 -8.63
CA GLU A 334 1.42 4.09 -9.92
C GLU A 334 2.52 3.33 -10.67
N SER A 335 3.78 3.78 -10.52
CA SER A 335 4.93 3.10 -11.09
C SER A 335 5.11 1.70 -10.48
N ASP A 336 4.98 1.57 -9.16
CA ASP A 336 5.16 0.31 -8.44
C ASP A 336 4.08 -0.71 -8.80
N VAL A 337 2.81 -0.27 -8.91
CA VAL A 337 1.70 -1.11 -9.41
C VAL A 337 2.01 -1.65 -10.81
N LEU A 338 2.44 -0.78 -11.73
CA LEU A 338 2.71 -1.19 -13.11
C LEU A 338 3.92 -2.13 -13.22
N ILE A 339 4.96 -1.90 -12.41
CA ILE A 339 6.14 -2.76 -12.32
C ILE A 339 5.76 -4.13 -11.75
N ALA A 340 4.96 -4.17 -10.68
CA ALA A 340 4.50 -5.42 -10.08
C ALA A 340 3.66 -6.24 -11.05
N LEU A 341 2.73 -5.62 -11.80
CA LEU A 341 2.02 -6.30 -12.88
C LEU A 341 2.99 -6.87 -13.93
N SER A 342 4.03 -6.14 -14.31
CA SER A 342 4.97 -6.59 -15.34
C SER A 342 5.80 -7.83 -14.94
N ASP A 343 5.88 -8.15 -13.65
CA ASP A 343 6.60 -9.34 -13.15
C ASP A 343 5.88 -10.65 -13.46
N ILE A 344 4.57 -10.61 -13.68
CA ILE A 344 3.73 -11.79 -13.97
C ILE A 344 3.35 -11.91 -15.45
N LEU A 345 4.05 -11.18 -16.33
CA LEU A 345 3.76 -11.17 -17.76
C LEU A 345 3.87 -12.56 -18.40
N ASP A 346 4.81 -13.37 -17.96
CA ASP A 346 5.07 -14.71 -18.50
C ASP A 346 4.12 -15.80 -17.97
N SER A 347 3.44 -15.51 -16.87
CA SER A 347 2.56 -16.44 -16.15
C SER A 347 1.08 -16.05 -16.20
N ASN A 348 0.75 -14.85 -16.69
CA ASN A 348 -0.62 -14.35 -16.80
C ASN A 348 -0.92 -13.78 -18.20
N ASP A 349 -1.81 -14.44 -18.95
CA ASP A 349 -2.15 -14.05 -20.32
C ASP A 349 -2.85 -12.69 -20.41
N LYS A 350 -3.64 -12.26 -19.41
CA LYS A 350 -4.26 -10.94 -19.39
C LYS A 350 -3.21 -9.84 -19.29
N VAL A 351 -2.22 -10.01 -18.42
CA VAL A 351 -1.07 -9.11 -18.30
C VAL A 351 -0.23 -9.13 -19.57
N ALA A 352 0.05 -10.32 -20.13
CA ALA A 352 0.75 -10.44 -21.41
C ALA A 352 0.05 -9.65 -22.52
N ASN A 353 -1.28 -9.76 -22.61
CA ASN A 353 -2.07 -9.01 -23.59
C ASN A 353 -2.05 -7.50 -23.34
N ILE A 354 -2.20 -7.06 -22.08
CA ILE A 354 -2.12 -5.64 -21.69
C ILE A 354 -0.80 -5.04 -22.16
N PHE A 355 0.32 -5.65 -21.77
CA PHE A 355 1.61 -5.15 -22.20
C PHE A 355 1.71 -5.33 -23.72
N ILE A 356 1.70 -6.52 -24.30
CA ILE A 356 2.07 -6.72 -25.71
C ILE A 356 1.17 -5.98 -26.71
N ASN A 357 -0.13 -5.85 -26.45
CA ASN A 357 -1.08 -5.37 -27.46
C ASN A 357 -1.58 -3.95 -27.22
N GLU A 358 -1.81 -3.54 -25.96
CA GLU A 358 -2.43 -2.23 -25.67
C GLU A 358 -1.50 -1.04 -25.95
N ASP A 359 -2.11 0.13 -26.12
CA ASP A 359 -1.38 1.40 -26.25
C ASP A 359 -0.81 1.86 -24.89
N SER A 360 0.31 2.57 -24.92
CA SER A 360 0.95 3.03 -23.68
C SER A 360 0.12 4.05 -22.90
N GLY A 361 -0.75 4.82 -23.59
CA GLY A 361 -1.69 5.74 -22.95
C GLY A 361 -2.82 5.01 -22.24
N GLU A 362 -3.36 3.94 -22.84
CA GLU A 362 -4.39 3.08 -22.23
C GLU A 362 -3.85 2.35 -21.00
N ILE A 363 -2.67 1.74 -21.12
CA ILE A 363 -1.98 1.10 -19.98
C ILE A 363 -1.77 2.12 -18.85
N ALA A 364 -1.40 3.36 -19.21
CA ALA A 364 -1.16 4.40 -18.21
C ALA A 364 -2.45 4.87 -17.53
N GLY A 365 -3.54 5.06 -18.28
CA GLY A 365 -4.86 5.37 -17.73
C GLY A 365 -5.34 4.26 -16.79
N GLY A 366 -5.24 3.01 -17.24
CA GLY A 366 -5.62 1.84 -16.46
C GLY A 366 -4.77 1.62 -15.21
N ALA A 367 -3.46 1.91 -15.26
CA ALA A 367 -2.58 1.79 -14.09
C ALA A 367 -2.92 2.82 -13.01
N LYS A 368 -3.29 4.05 -13.39
CA LYS A 368 -3.77 5.08 -12.46
C LYS A 368 -5.08 4.68 -11.79
N ASP A 369 -6.03 4.20 -12.59
CA ASP A 369 -7.33 3.73 -12.10
C ASP A 369 -7.18 2.50 -11.17
N LEU A 370 -6.31 1.55 -11.52
CA LEU A 370 -5.98 0.43 -10.66
C LEU A 370 -5.32 0.88 -9.36
N HIS A 371 -4.30 1.75 -9.42
CA HIS A 371 -3.65 2.28 -8.22
C HIS A 371 -4.64 2.98 -7.29
N SER A 372 -5.50 3.86 -7.83
CA SER A 372 -6.53 4.55 -7.05
C SER A 372 -7.53 3.57 -6.43
N THR A 373 -7.98 2.57 -7.19
CA THR A 373 -8.90 1.53 -6.70
C THR A 373 -8.29 0.75 -5.52
N LEU A 374 -7.02 0.34 -5.64
CA LEU A 374 -6.30 -0.36 -4.58
C LEU A 374 -6.06 0.54 -3.36
N GLU A 375 -5.69 1.80 -3.57
CA GLU A 375 -5.50 2.77 -2.49
C GLU A 375 -6.80 3.00 -1.70
N HIS A 376 -7.93 3.19 -2.39
CA HIS A 376 -9.24 3.36 -1.77
C HIS A 376 -9.66 2.10 -1.01
N THR A 377 -9.40 0.92 -1.59
CA THR A 377 -9.68 -0.37 -0.95
C THR A 377 -8.87 -0.54 0.33
N ILE A 378 -7.56 -0.30 0.30
CA ILE A 378 -6.69 -0.38 1.48
C ILE A 378 -7.12 0.62 2.56
N LYS A 379 -7.46 1.87 2.17
CA LYS A 379 -7.99 2.88 3.11
C LYS A 379 -9.30 2.40 3.76
N TYR A 380 -10.22 1.84 3.00
CA TYR A 380 -11.49 1.29 3.52
C TYR A 380 -11.25 0.17 4.52
N LEU A 381 -10.45 -0.84 4.15
CA LEU A 381 -10.16 -2.00 5.00
C LEU A 381 -9.60 -1.61 6.38
N ASN A 382 -8.81 -0.53 6.43
CA ASN A 382 -8.10 -0.09 7.63
C ASN A 382 -8.81 1.02 8.41
N ARG A 383 -9.90 1.59 7.89
CA ARG A 383 -10.66 2.62 8.62
C ARG A 383 -11.52 2.04 9.74
N GLY A 384 -11.99 0.80 9.57
CA GLY A 384 -12.75 0.11 10.61
C GLY A 384 -14.19 0.59 10.78
N ASP A 385 -14.80 1.21 9.76
CA ASP A 385 -16.17 1.77 9.83
C ASP A 385 -17.19 0.84 10.45
N ILE A 386 -17.19 -0.41 10.01
CA ILE A 386 -18.13 -1.42 10.49
C ILE A 386 -17.93 -1.58 12.00
N ALA A 387 -16.68 -1.77 12.46
CA ALA A 387 -16.39 -1.84 13.88
C ALA A 387 -16.84 -0.56 14.59
N GLU A 388 -16.47 0.64 14.13
CA GLU A 388 -16.85 1.90 14.76
C GLU A 388 -18.38 2.07 14.93
N ILE A 389 -19.19 1.70 13.91
CA ILE A 389 -20.65 1.74 14.02
C ILE A 389 -21.13 0.79 15.11
N LEU A 390 -20.56 -0.42 15.20
CA LEU A 390 -20.94 -1.40 16.22
C LEU A 390 -20.54 -0.96 17.62
N LEU A 391 -19.34 -0.40 17.78
CA LEU A 391 -18.84 0.17 19.04
C LEU A 391 -19.75 1.32 19.50
N PHE A 392 -20.09 2.24 18.59
CA PHE A 392 -20.92 3.39 18.89
C PHE A 392 -22.37 2.99 19.19
N ASN A 393 -22.92 1.98 18.51
CA ASN A 393 -24.22 1.41 18.86
C ASN A 393 -24.18 0.73 20.23
N ALA A 394 -23.13 -0.03 20.57
CA ALA A 394 -22.98 -0.64 21.89
C ALA A 394 -22.95 0.44 23.00
N ASP A 395 -22.31 1.57 22.74
CA ASP A 395 -22.36 2.75 23.62
C ASP A 395 -23.79 3.26 23.83
N LEU A 396 -24.54 3.50 22.75
CA LEU A 396 -25.92 4.00 22.84
C LEU A 396 -26.84 3.00 23.57
N ALA A 397 -26.74 1.72 23.21
CA ALA A 397 -27.55 0.67 23.79
C ALA A 397 -27.31 0.50 25.30
N THR A 398 -26.05 0.58 25.75
CA THR A 398 -25.72 0.42 27.17
C THR A 398 -25.90 1.70 27.99
N ASN A 399 -25.68 2.90 27.43
CA ASN A 399 -25.72 4.13 28.23
C ASN A 399 -27.10 4.40 28.86
N THR A 400 -28.20 4.13 28.13
CA THR A 400 -29.56 4.22 28.71
C THR A 400 -29.76 3.29 29.89
N ARG A 401 -29.21 2.07 29.82
CA ARG A 401 -29.35 1.06 30.88
C ARG A 401 -28.62 1.50 32.14
N LEU A 402 -27.43 2.05 31.96
CA LEU A 402 -26.60 2.54 33.04
C LEU A 402 -27.18 3.80 33.71
N ALA A 403 -28.12 4.51 33.09
CA ALA A 403 -28.78 5.67 33.71
C ALA A 403 -29.88 5.29 34.72
N LYS A 404 -30.27 4.01 34.82
CA LYS A 404 -31.45 3.58 35.59
C LYS A 404 -31.32 3.72 37.11
N LEU A 405 -30.15 3.46 37.70
CA LEU A 405 -29.98 3.57 39.16
C LEU A 405 -29.89 5.02 39.66
N SER A 406 -29.53 5.98 38.80
CA SER A 406 -29.44 7.40 39.18
C SER A 406 -30.80 8.13 39.13
N ASN A 407 -31.92 7.44 38.96
CA ASN A 407 -33.25 8.06 38.96
C ASN A 407 -33.69 8.39 40.41
N PRO A 408 -33.86 9.68 40.78
CA PRO A 408 -34.21 10.08 42.14
C PRO A 408 -35.60 9.61 42.57
N TYR A 409 -36.48 9.27 41.62
CA TYR A 409 -37.82 8.76 41.92
C TYR A 409 -37.84 7.27 42.28
N ASN A 410 -36.73 6.53 42.09
CA ASN A 410 -36.67 5.10 42.41
C ASN A 410 -36.96 4.79 43.89
N GLU A 411 -36.54 5.66 44.81
CA GLU A 411 -36.79 5.49 46.26
C GLU A 411 -38.28 5.63 46.61
N ASN A 412 -38.94 6.66 46.05
CA ASN A 412 -40.38 6.87 46.21
C ASN A 412 -41.21 5.75 45.58
N LEU A 413 -40.76 5.19 44.46
CA LEU A 413 -41.38 4.03 43.83
C LEU A 413 -41.26 2.78 44.71
N ALA A 414 -40.13 2.56 45.38
CA ALA A 414 -39.93 1.41 46.27
C ALA A 414 -40.89 1.43 47.47
N LEU A 415 -41.01 2.60 48.11
CA LEU A 415 -41.95 2.81 49.21
C LEU A 415 -43.41 2.72 48.75
N ALA A 416 -43.77 3.34 47.62
CA ALA A 416 -45.11 3.24 47.05
C ALA A 416 -45.47 1.79 46.66
N TYR A 417 -44.51 1.03 46.15
CA TYR A 417 -44.66 -0.39 45.88
C TYR A 417 -44.87 -1.22 47.14
N ALA A 418 -44.12 -0.91 48.19
CA ALA A 418 -44.29 -1.55 49.49
C ALA A 418 -45.72 -1.35 50.00
N ILE A 419 -46.18 -0.09 50.01
CA ILE A 419 -47.53 0.29 50.42
C ILE A 419 -48.59 -0.42 49.56
N LYS A 420 -48.40 -0.46 48.23
CA LYS A 420 -49.34 -1.13 47.32
C LYS A 420 -49.41 -2.64 47.56
N ASN A 421 -48.27 -3.30 47.77
CA ASN A 421 -48.21 -4.75 47.97
C ASN A 421 -48.66 -5.16 49.39
N MET A 422 -48.49 -4.27 50.38
CA MET A 422 -49.02 -4.44 51.73
C MET A 422 -50.51 -4.11 51.84
N ASN A 423 -51.11 -3.49 50.81
CA ASN A 423 -52.51 -3.10 50.82
C ASN A 423 -53.43 -4.33 50.90
N GLY A 424 -54.12 -4.49 52.04
CA GLY A 424 -55.00 -5.62 52.32
C GLY A 424 -54.38 -6.72 53.18
N GLU A 425 -53.09 -6.64 53.51
CA GLU A 425 -52.48 -7.52 54.51
C GLU A 425 -52.94 -7.14 55.93
N LYS A 426 -53.18 -8.15 56.76
CA LYS A 426 -53.59 -7.97 58.16
C LYS A 426 -52.47 -8.44 59.07
N PHE A 427 -51.97 -7.54 59.91
CA PHE A 427 -50.87 -7.83 60.83
C PHE A 427 -51.40 -8.18 62.21
N ALA A 428 -50.84 -9.23 62.82
CA ALA A 428 -51.17 -9.68 64.17
C ALA A 428 -50.43 -8.87 65.27
N ASP A 429 -49.42 -8.10 64.88
CA ASP A 429 -48.62 -7.22 65.73
C ASP A 429 -48.47 -5.85 65.05
N ASN A 430 -48.53 -4.78 65.83
CA ASN A 430 -48.38 -3.39 65.39
C ASN A 430 -47.07 -2.75 65.88
N SER A 431 -46.13 -3.55 66.40
CA SER A 431 -44.82 -3.06 66.82
C SER A 431 -44.04 -2.43 65.66
N ASP A 432 -43.35 -1.33 65.95
CA ASP A 432 -42.56 -0.57 64.97
C ASP A 432 -41.46 -1.43 64.30
N GLU A 433 -40.88 -2.40 65.01
CA GLU A 433 -39.89 -3.34 64.46
C GLU A 433 -40.48 -4.30 63.42
N THR A 434 -41.68 -4.84 63.68
CA THR A 434 -42.36 -5.76 62.76
C THR A 434 -42.80 -5.01 61.51
N LEU A 435 -43.40 -3.83 61.64
CA LEU A 435 -43.74 -2.94 60.53
C LEU A 435 -42.50 -2.51 59.73
N SER A 436 -41.42 -2.13 60.40
CA SER A 436 -40.12 -1.79 59.78
C SER A 436 -39.54 -2.95 58.96
N SER A 437 -39.57 -4.18 59.49
CA SER A 437 -39.08 -5.37 58.79
C SER A 437 -39.92 -5.73 57.56
N LEU A 438 -41.25 -5.62 57.66
CA LEU A 438 -42.20 -5.90 56.59
C LEU A 438 -42.14 -4.85 55.49
N VAL A 439 -42.07 -3.57 55.88
CA VAL A 439 -41.80 -2.46 54.95
C VAL A 439 -40.43 -2.65 54.32
N LYS A 440 -39.38 -3.07 55.03
CA LYS A 440 -38.07 -3.37 54.40
C LYS A 440 -38.16 -4.54 53.41
N GLU A 441 -38.91 -5.59 53.72
CA GLU A 441 -39.11 -6.74 52.84
C GLU A 441 -39.89 -6.37 51.57
N HIS A 442 -40.93 -5.52 51.72
CA HIS A 442 -41.82 -5.08 50.62
C HIS A 442 -41.33 -3.83 49.88
N ALA A 443 -40.56 -2.97 50.53
CA ALA A 443 -39.86 -1.81 49.97
C ALA A 443 -38.48 -2.18 49.46
N ASN A 444 -38.12 -3.48 49.50
CA ASN A 444 -36.94 -3.97 48.82
C ASN A 444 -37.13 -3.71 47.32
N SER A 445 -36.57 -2.58 46.85
CA SER A 445 -36.58 -2.06 45.49
C SER A 445 -36.02 -3.06 44.47
N TYR A 446 -35.46 -4.17 44.95
CA TYR A 446 -34.73 -5.20 44.21
C TYR A 446 -35.55 -6.46 43.88
N LYS A 447 -36.89 -6.45 44.01
CA LYS A 447 -37.72 -7.58 43.53
C LYS A 447 -37.56 -7.85 42.02
N TYR A 448 -37.12 -6.83 41.25
CA TYR A 448 -36.83 -6.91 39.82
C TYR A 448 -35.42 -6.39 39.50
N ASN A 449 -34.39 -7.11 39.96
CA ASN A 449 -32.98 -6.73 39.76
C ASN A 449 -32.38 -7.32 38.48
N HIS A 450 -33.14 -8.11 37.73
CA HIS A 450 -32.75 -8.66 36.43
C HIS A 450 -33.45 -7.91 35.31
N ASN A 451 -32.76 -7.75 34.19
CA ASN A 451 -33.29 -7.03 33.04
C ASN A 451 -32.84 -7.72 31.75
N LEU A 452 -33.80 -8.15 30.93
CA LEU A 452 -33.57 -8.60 29.56
C LEU A 452 -33.91 -7.45 28.61
N TRP A 453 -33.02 -7.15 27.67
CA TRP A 453 -33.23 -6.06 26.74
C TRP A 453 -32.81 -6.41 25.32
N GLY A 454 -33.42 -5.72 24.36
CA GLY A 454 -33.07 -5.84 22.96
C GLY A 454 -33.32 -4.54 22.21
N SER A 455 -32.52 -4.27 21.20
CA SER A 455 -32.71 -3.12 20.32
C SER A 455 -32.40 -3.48 18.87
N THR A 456 -33.10 -2.82 17.94
CA THR A 456 -32.71 -2.74 16.54
C THR A 456 -31.98 -1.43 16.31
N PHE A 457 -31.04 -1.41 15.37
CA PHE A 457 -30.30 -0.20 15.04
C PHE A 457 -30.00 -0.10 13.55
N GLY A 458 -29.86 1.15 13.11
CA GLY A 458 -29.39 1.52 11.78
C GLY A 458 -28.30 2.58 11.89
N GLY A 459 -27.28 2.51 11.05
CA GLY A 459 -26.21 3.48 11.04
C GLY A 459 -25.61 3.69 9.66
N LYS A 460 -25.04 4.86 9.46
CA LYS A 460 -24.35 5.25 8.23
C LYS A 460 -23.03 5.92 8.56
N VAL A 461 -21.95 5.47 7.94
CA VAL A 461 -20.68 6.18 7.89
C VAL A 461 -20.53 6.79 6.50
N LYS A 462 -20.32 8.11 6.48
CA LYS A 462 -19.93 8.86 5.30
C LYS A 462 -18.45 9.18 5.38
N SER A 463 -17.73 8.99 4.27
CA SER A 463 -16.33 9.41 4.17
C SER A 463 -16.08 10.25 2.93
N LYS A 464 -15.09 11.14 3.03
CA LYS A 464 -14.59 11.92 1.89
C LYS A 464 -13.64 11.12 0.99
N ASP A 465 -12.92 10.15 1.56
CA ASP A 465 -11.77 9.52 0.90
C ASP A 465 -11.98 8.01 0.63
N SER A 466 -13.19 7.48 0.83
CA SER A 466 -13.54 6.11 0.45
C SER A 466 -15.06 5.85 0.53
N ALA A 467 -15.48 4.65 0.13
CA ALA A 467 -16.83 4.11 0.25
C ALA A 467 -17.60 4.48 1.54
N ASN A 468 -18.87 4.81 1.35
CA ASN A 468 -19.84 4.98 2.42
C ASN A 468 -20.34 3.61 2.89
N THR A 469 -20.60 3.48 4.19
CA THR A 469 -21.04 2.22 4.81
C THR A 469 -22.41 2.39 5.45
N ASP A 470 -23.39 1.60 5.00
CA ASP A 470 -24.71 1.47 5.62
C ASP A 470 -24.76 0.18 6.44
N THR A 471 -25.25 0.24 7.68
CA THR A 471 -25.29 -0.89 8.60
C THR A 471 -26.65 -0.97 9.29
N TYR A 472 -27.18 -2.18 9.43
CA TYR A 472 -28.36 -2.45 10.24
C TYR A 472 -28.16 -3.73 11.05
N GLY A 473 -28.76 -3.79 12.23
CA GLY A 473 -28.57 -4.92 13.11
C GLY A 473 -29.47 -4.90 14.31
N PHE A 474 -29.21 -5.84 15.21
CA PHE A 474 -29.86 -5.92 16.51
C PHE A 474 -28.84 -6.23 17.61
N THR A 475 -29.18 -5.81 18.81
CA THR A 475 -28.44 -6.08 20.04
C THR A 475 -29.39 -6.77 21.02
N LEU A 476 -28.92 -7.82 21.68
CA LEU A 476 -29.63 -8.50 22.75
C LEU A 476 -28.74 -8.52 23.98
N GLY A 477 -29.27 -8.19 25.13
CA GLY A 477 -28.47 -8.15 26.34
C GLY A 477 -29.25 -8.46 27.59
N TYR A 478 -28.49 -8.75 28.62
CA TYR A 478 -28.97 -9.03 29.95
C TYR A 478 -28.09 -8.29 30.94
N ASP A 479 -28.72 -7.63 31.90
CA ASP A 479 -28.03 -7.01 33.02
C ASP A 479 -28.70 -7.30 34.36
N LYS A 480 -27.87 -7.23 35.39
CA LYS A 480 -28.28 -7.30 36.78
C LYS A 480 -27.88 -6.01 37.49
N ALA A 481 -28.85 -5.41 38.18
CA ALA A 481 -28.61 -4.33 39.12
C ALA A 481 -28.27 -4.90 40.51
N PHE A 482 -27.28 -4.29 41.13
CA PHE A 482 -26.87 -4.44 42.52
C PHE A 482 -27.03 -3.08 43.22
N ASP A 483 -26.88 -3.04 44.54
CA ASP A 483 -27.14 -1.83 45.35
C ASP A 483 -26.51 -0.56 44.77
N ASN A 484 -25.25 -0.66 44.36
CA ASN A 484 -24.48 0.44 43.77
C ASN A 484 -23.68 0.00 42.55
N ALA A 485 -24.16 -0.98 41.79
CA ALA A 485 -23.55 -1.35 40.52
C ALA A 485 -24.57 -1.95 39.54
N ILE A 486 -24.28 -1.87 38.24
CA ILE A 486 -24.93 -2.69 37.20
C ILE A 486 -23.83 -3.46 36.50
N VAL A 487 -24.08 -4.75 36.24
CA VAL A 487 -23.20 -5.59 35.42
C VAL A 487 -24.06 -6.30 34.38
N GLY A 488 -23.63 -6.27 33.12
CA GLY A 488 -24.35 -6.90 32.03
C GLY A 488 -23.46 -7.42 30.92
N SER A 489 -24.09 -8.20 30.05
CA SER A 489 -23.49 -8.74 28.82
C SER A 489 -24.45 -8.58 27.66
N PHE A 490 -23.93 -8.48 26.45
CA PHE A 490 -24.73 -8.35 25.24
C PHE A 490 -24.09 -9.05 24.05
N LEU A 491 -24.97 -9.45 23.12
CA LEU A 491 -24.65 -9.94 21.80
C LEU A 491 -25.09 -8.91 20.77
N LEU A 492 -24.29 -8.75 19.73
CA LEU A 492 -24.59 -7.87 18.61
C LEU A 492 -24.48 -8.66 17.31
N MET A 493 -25.46 -8.46 16.43
CA MET A 493 -25.43 -9.00 15.07
C MET A 493 -25.80 -7.90 14.10
N ALA A 494 -25.04 -7.76 13.02
CA ALA A 494 -25.27 -6.72 12.02
C ALA A 494 -24.92 -7.17 10.62
N ARG A 495 -25.56 -6.53 9.65
CA ARG A 495 -25.19 -6.58 8.25
C ARG A 495 -24.83 -5.19 7.76
N SER A 496 -23.72 -5.10 7.05
CA SER A 496 -23.21 -3.85 6.49
C SER A 496 -23.00 -3.98 4.99
N LYS A 497 -23.21 -2.86 4.29
CA LYS A 497 -22.92 -2.70 2.87
C LYS A 497 -22.10 -1.44 2.67
N SER A 498 -20.98 -1.56 1.98
CA SER A 498 -20.15 -0.43 1.60
C SER A 498 -20.01 -0.39 0.10
N ASN A 499 -20.28 0.77 -0.52
CA ASN A 499 -20.28 0.93 -1.97
C ASN A 499 -19.55 2.21 -2.40
N GLU A 500 -18.78 2.07 -3.46
CA GLU A 500 -18.10 3.10 -4.26
C GLU A 500 -18.07 2.61 -5.73
N ASP A 501 -17.72 3.46 -6.69
CA ASP A 501 -17.80 3.12 -8.13
C ASP A 501 -17.01 1.85 -8.49
N ASN A 502 -15.81 1.71 -7.91
CA ASN A 502 -14.87 0.62 -8.20
C ASN A 502 -14.71 -0.38 -7.04
N MET A 503 -15.52 -0.27 -5.97
CA MET A 503 -15.38 -1.12 -4.79
C MET A 503 -16.73 -1.37 -4.10
N LYS A 504 -17.01 -2.63 -3.78
CA LYS A 504 -18.16 -3.05 -2.96
C LYS A 504 -17.72 -4.00 -1.86
N ASN A 505 -18.26 -3.85 -0.67
CA ASN A 505 -18.05 -4.79 0.43
C ASN A 505 -19.37 -5.12 1.14
N ASP A 506 -19.74 -6.40 1.14
CA ASP A 506 -20.86 -6.95 1.93
C ASP A 506 -20.30 -7.64 3.18
N ALA A 507 -20.87 -7.33 4.33
CA ALA A 507 -20.33 -7.79 5.61
C ALA A 507 -21.41 -8.29 6.58
N ASN A 508 -21.11 -9.39 7.28
CA ASN A 508 -21.91 -9.89 8.40
C ASN A 508 -21.03 -9.90 9.66
N SER A 509 -21.46 -9.16 10.67
CA SER A 509 -20.69 -8.90 11.89
C SER A 509 -21.36 -9.49 13.11
N TYR A 510 -20.54 -10.03 14.01
CA TYR A 510 -20.97 -10.63 15.27
C TYR A 510 -20.09 -10.09 16.39
N GLY A 511 -20.71 -9.72 17.51
CA GLY A 511 -20.02 -9.18 18.67
C GLY A 511 -20.57 -9.74 19.98
N PHE A 512 -19.68 -9.89 20.95
CA PHE A 512 -20.00 -10.17 22.34
C PHE A 512 -19.34 -9.10 23.21
N GLY A 513 -20.09 -8.50 24.11
CA GLY A 513 -19.58 -7.49 25.02
C GLY A 513 -20.08 -7.65 26.44
N VAL A 514 -19.34 -7.04 27.35
CA VAL A 514 -19.67 -6.92 28.77
C VAL A 514 -19.54 -5.48 29.19
N TYR A 515 -20.35 -5.06 30.14
CA TYR A 515 -20.31 -3.71 30.69
C TYR A 515 -20.59 -3.72 32.18
N ALA A 516 -20.04 -2.72 32.87
CA ALA A 516 -20.34 -2.44 34.26
C ALA A 516 -20.40 -0.94 34.50
N ARG A 517 -21.28 -0.52 35.42
CA ARG A 517 -21.24 0.81 36.05
C ARG A 517 -21.19 0.63 37.55
N ARG A 518 -20.29 1.35 38.22
CA ARG A 518 -20.23 1.48 39.68
C ARG A 518 -20.66 2.89 40.06
N TYR A 519 -21.49 3.00 41.09
CA TYR A 519 -21.92 4.27 41.68
C TYR A 519 -21.18 4.45 43.01
N LEU A 520 -20.53 5.60 43.17
CA LEU A 520 -19.74 6.00 44.33
C LEU A 520 -20.21 7.40 44.72
N ASP A 521 -21.35 7.47 45.40
CA ASP A 521 -22.09 8.71 45.68
C ASP A 521 -22.39 9.47 44.38
N GLN A 522 -21.90 10.70 44.26
CA GLN A 522 -22.03 11.54 43.07
C GLN A 522 -21.11 11.11 41.90
N LYS A 523 -20.35 10.02 42.02
CA LYS A 523 -19.39 9.57 41.00
C LYS A 523 -19.89 8.30 40.31
N GLU A 524 -19.77 8.25 38.99
CA GLU A 524 -20.08 7.07 38.17
C GLU A 524 -18.79 6.60 37.48
N LEU A 525 -18.47 5.30 37.59
CA LEU A 525 -17.38 4.67 36.84
C LEU A 525 -17.95 3.62 35.91
N ASN A 526 -17.69 3.76 34.61
CA ASN A 526 -18.16 2.88 33.55
C ASN A 526 -16.99 2.11 32.99
N ALA A 527 -17.16 0.81 32.80
CA ALA A 527 -16.22 -0.03 32.08
C ALA A 527 -16.98 -0.87 31.04
N LYS A 528 -16.42 -1.01 29.85
CA LYS A 528 -17.00 -1.80 28.76
C LYS A 528 -15.89 -2.50 28.00
N PHE A 529 -16.18 -3.75 27.62
CA PHE A 529 -15.38 -4.52 26.69
C PHE A 529 -16.29 -5.07 25.60
N LEU A 530 -15.84 -5.00 24.35
CA LEU A 530 -16.50 -5.61 23.20
C LEU A 530 -15.46 -6.34 22.37
N TYR A 531 -15.74 -7.58 22.00
CA TYR A 531 -14.98 -8.35 21.02
C TYR A 531 -15.91 -8.76 19.88
N GLY A 532 -15.44 -8.65 18.65
CA GLY A 532 -16.22 -9.05 17.49
C GLY A 532 -15.40 -9.52 16.31
N PHE A 533 -16.10 -10.14 15.37
CA PHE A 533 -15.55 -10.57 14.09
C PHE A 533 -16.54 -10.30 12.97
N THR A 534 -16.01 -10.05 11.77
CA THR A 534 -16.81 -9.81 10.57
C THR A 534 -16.38 -10.76 9.47
N ARG A 535 -17.37 -11.29 8.75
CA ARG A 535 -17.16 -12.01 7.49
C ARG A 535 -17.52 -11.09 6.34
N ASN A 536 -16.57 -10.83 5.46
CA ASN A 536 -16.69 -9.85 4.40
C ASN A 536 -16.58 -10.52 3.02
N THR A 537 -17.25 -9.94 2.02
CA THR A 537 -17.08 -10.24 0.60
C THR A 537 -16.78 -8.94 -0.11
N LEU A 538 -15.54 -8.80 -0.58
CA LEU A 538 -15.04 -7.65 -1.31
C LEU A 538 -15.13 -7.90 -2.81
N ALA A 539 -15.58 -6.91 -3.57
CA ALA A 539 -15.45 -6.86 -5.01
C ALA A 539 -14.80 -5.52 -5.41
N THR A 540 -13.78 -5.55 -6.25
CA THR A 540 -13.12 -4.38 -6.82
C THR A 540 -13.17 -4.45 -8.34
N SER A 541 -13.08 -3.31 -9.02
CA SER A 541 -12.95 -3.28 -10.47
C SER A 541 -12.02 -2.18 -10.94
N SER A 542 -11.18 -2.46 -11.92
CA SER A 542 -10.42 -1.45 -12.65
C SER A 542 -10.51 -1.68 -14.15
N SER A 543 -10.27 -0.62 -14.91
CA SER A 543 -10.19 -0.64 -16.37
C SER A 543 -9.06 -1.51 -16.91
N LEU A 544 -7.95 -1.68 -16.16
CA LEU A 544 -6.78 -2.42 -16.62
C LEU A 544 -6.96 -3.94 -16.50
N ILE A 545 -7.27 -4.41 -15.29
CA ILE A 545 -7.31 -5.85 -14.97
C ILE A 545 -8.74 -6.40 -14.83
N GLY A 546 -9.76 -5.54 -14.88
CA GLY A 546 -11.16 -5.94 -14.77
C GLY A 546 -11.63 -6.08 -13.32
N GLY A 547 -12.64 -6.94 -13.13
CA GLY A 547 -13.24 -7.23 -11.84
C GLY A 547 -12.50 -8.30 -11.06
N ASN A 548 -12.44 -8.12 -9.74
CA ASN A 548 -11.89 -9.06 -8.78
C ASN A 548 -12.81 -9.21 -7.58
N ASP A 549 -13.01 -10.43 -7.08
CA ASP A 549 -13.80 -10.66 -5.86
C ASP A 549 -13.16 -11.67 -4.91
N GLY A 550 -13.37 -11.49 -3.61
CA GLY A 550 -12.77 -12.34 -2.59
C GLY A 550 -13.43 -12.20 -1.23
N LYS A 551 -13.18 -13.17 -0.36
CA LYS A 551 -13.72 -13.21 1.01
C LYS A 551 -12.62 -13.01 2.03
N TYR A 552 -12.89 -12.22 3.05
CA TYR A 552 -11.94 -11.99 4.13
C TYR A 552 -12.60 -11.86 5.49
N GLY A 553 -11.86 -12.26 6.51
CA GLY A 553 -12.24 -12.09 7.92
C GLY A 553 -11.61 -10.83 8.49
N ASN A 554 -12.30 -10.19 9.43
CA ASN A 554 -11.65 -9.27 10.36
C ASN A 554 -12.09 -9.54 11.80
N LYS A 555 -11.27 -9.08 12.74
CA LYS A 555 -11.52 -9.15 14.18
C LYS A 555 -11.31 -7.77 14.77
N PHE A 556 -12.14 -7.40 15.73
CA PHE A 556 -11.98 -6.15 16.45
C PHE A 556 -12.22 -6.34 17.95
N PHE A 557 -11.60 -5.49 18.75
CA PHE A 557 -12.00 -5.32 20.14
C PHE A 557 -11.96 -3.86 20.56
N ASP A 558 -12.71 -3.56 21.61
CA ASP A 558 -12.84 -2.26 22.26
C ASP A 558 -12.78 -2.43 23.77
N ILE A 559 -12.03 -1.57 24.44
CA ILE A 559 -12.02 -1.41 25.90
C ILE A 559 -12.23 0.07 26.18
N SER A 560 -13.28 0.41 26.92
CA SER A 560 -13.54 1.79 27.33
C SER A 560 -13.75 1.89 28.83
N VAL A 561 -13.20 2.95 29.42
CA VAL A 561 -13.42 3.33 30.82
C VAL A 561 -13.77 4.81 30.88
N ASP A 562 -14.90 5.14 31.51
CA ASP A 562 -15.39 6.52 31.63
C ASP A 562 -15.71 6.83 33.10
N TYR A 563 -15.19 7.94 33.61
CA TYR A 563 -15.50 8.50 34.92
C TYR A 563 -16.40 9.73 34.76
N GLY A 564 -17.47 9.82 35.54
CA GLY A 564 -18.37 10.97 35.56
C GLY A 564 -18.66 11.45 36.98
N TYR A 565 -18.94 12.75 37.12
CA TYR A 565 -19.41 13.35 38.36
C TYR A 565 -20.79 13.96 38.14
N VAL A 566 -21.79 13.57 38.91
CA VAL A 566 -23.18 14.00 38.78
C VAL A 566 -23.43 15.19 39.70
N PHE A 567 -23.84 16.32 39.11
CA PHE A 567 -24.40 17.45 39.81
C PHE A 567 -25.93 17.39 39.70
N ASP A 568 -26.59 17.43 40.85
CA ASP A 568 -28.04 17.62 40.96
C ASP A 568 -28.34 19.11 40.84
N LEU A 569 -29.19 19.48 39.88
CA LEU A 569 -29.62 20.85 39.61
C LEU A 569 -31.04 21.13 40.13
N GLU A 570 -31.57 20.25 40.99
CA GLU A 570 -32.95 20.25 41.50
C GLU A 570 -33.98 19.90 40.40
N ASP A 571 -35.25 19.66 40.79
CA ASP A 571 -36.34 19.22 39.90
C ASP A 571 -36.01 18.00 39.02
N ALA A 572 -35.23 17.05 39.53
CA ALA A 572 -34.79 15.86 38.81
C ALA A 572 -34.02 16.15 37.50
N LYS A 573 -33.32 17.29 37.45
CA LYS A 573 -32.40 17.68 36.39
C LYS A 573 -30.97 17.47 36.85
N PHE A 574 -30.15 16.91 35.98
CA PHE A 574 -28.78 16.53 36.29
C PHE A 574 -27.83 16.99 35.18
N ILE A 575 -26.64 17.42 35.59
CA ILE A 575 -25.49 17.62 34.69
C ILE A 575 -24.34 16.74 35.15
N LYS A 576 -23.74 16.00 34.21
CA LYS A 576 -22.66 15.06 34.48
C LYS A 576 -21.50 15.28 33.51
N PRO A 577 -20.47 16.08 33.86
CA PRO A 577 -19.20 16.05 33.15
C PRO A 577 -18.53 14.67 33.29
N MET A 578 -17.87 14.24 32.21
CA MET A 578 -17.28 12.92 32.07
C MET A 578 -15.91 13.01 31.37
N LEU A 579 -14.98 12.18 31.82
CA LEU A 579 -13.70 11.94 31.18
C LEU A 579 -13.52 10.43 30.97
N GLY A 580 -12.93 10.04 29.85
CA GLY A 580 -12.76 8.63 29.54
C GLY A 580 -11.56 8.31 28.67
N ILE A 581 -11.22 7.04 28.62
CA ILE A 581 -10.18 6.46 27.77
C ILE A 581 -10.79 5.29 27.00
N GLU A 582 -10.40 5.15 25.74
CA GLU A 582 -10.87 4.09 24.84
C GLU A 582 -9.71 3.52 24.03
N CYS A 583 -9.59 2.20 24.02
CA CYS A 583 -8.59 1.46 23.28
C CYS A 583 -9.29 0.53 22.29
N THR A 584 -9.00 0.70 21.01
CA THR A 584 -9.54 -0.13 19.94
C THR A 584 -8.41 -0.82 19.18
N ASN A 585 -8.68 -2.05 18.73
CA ASN A 585 -7.81 -2.77 17.82
C ASN A 585 -8.65 -3.45 16.74
N LEU A 586 -8.30 -3.23 15.49
CA LEU A 586 -8.88 -3.84 14.30
C LEU A 586 -7.81 -4.65 13.58
N LYS A 587 -8.11 -5.90 13.24
CA LYS A 587 -7.21 -6.78 12.50
C LYS A 587 -7.94 -7.37 11.30
N ASN A 588 -7.43 -7.13 10.10
CA ASN A 588 -7.89 -7.78 8.88
C ASN A 588 -7.00 -8.99 8.60
N ASP A 589 -7.60 -10.14 8.30
CA ASP A 589 -6.84 -11.31 7.84
C ASP A 589 -6.36 -11.10 6.40
N SER A 590 -5.26 -11.76 6.02
CA SER A 590 -4.80 -11.78 4.63
C SER A 590 -5.80 -12.55 3.76
N PHE A 591 -5.96 -12.13 2.52
CA PHE A 591 -6.90 -12.77 1.60
C PHE A 591 -6.50 -12.51 0.14
N THR A 592 -7.08 -13.28 -0.77
CA THR A 592 -6.90 -13.15 -2.22
C THR A 592 -8.24 -12.82 -2.85
N THR A 593 -8.26 -11.87 -3.78
CA THR A 593 -9.39 -11.67 -4.70
C THR A 593 -9.08 -12.33 -6.03
N GLY A 594 -9.98 -13.19 -6.50
CA GLY A 594 -9.86 -13.88 -7.77
C GLY A 594 -10.34 -13.00 -8.92
N GLY A 595 -9.72 -13.13 -10.09
CA GLY A 595 -10.11 -12.40 -11.30
C GLY A 595 -9.24 -12.76 -12.49
N ALA A 596 -9.14 -11.87 -13.49
CA ALA A 596 -8.19 -12.08 -14.58
C ALA A 596 -6.72 -11.98 -14.11
N VAL A 597 -6.50 -11.22 -13.03
CA VAL A 597 -5.24 -11.13 -12.30
C VAL A 597 -5.57 -11.20 -10.82
N ASP A 598 -5.14 -12.25 -10.12
CA ASP A 598 -5.39 -12.40 -8.69
C ASP A 598 -4.64 -11.33 -7.89
N ILE A 599 -5.29 -10.80 -6.84
CA ILE A 599 -4.73 -9.75 -5.99
C ILE A 599 -4.67 -10.28 -4.56
N ASN A 600 -3.46 -10.39 -4.01
CA ASN A 600 -3.24 -10.81 -2.63
C ASN A 600 -3.11 -9.58 -1.74
N PHE A 601 -3.97 -9.50 -0.72
CA PHE A 601 -3.92 -8.48 0.32
C PHE A 601 -3.27 -9.08 1.57
N ALA A 602 -2.19 -8.46 2.03
CA ALA A 602 -1.55 -8.85 3.28
C ALA A 602 -2.45 -8.53 4.48
N ARG A 603 -2.18 -9.21 5.59
CA ARG A 603 -2.80 -8.92 6.88
C ARG A 603 -2.44 -7.50 7.33
N THR A 604 -3.41 -6.78 7.87
CA THR A 604 -3.18 -5.46 8.49
C THR A 604 -3.75 -5.39 9.90
N ASN A 605 -3.17 -4.53 10.74
CA ASN A 605 -3.65 -4.25 12.08
C ASN A 605 -3.62 -2.75 12.38
N VAL A 606 -4.71 -2.23 12.95
CA VAL A 606 -4.86 -0.83 13.38
C VAL A 606 -5.19 -0.80 14.86
N ARG A 607 -4.45 0.01 15.62
CA ARG A 607 -4.68 0.27 17.05
C ARG A 607 -4.84 1.74 17.29
N THR A 608 -5.84 2.10 18.09
CA THR A 608 -6.09 3.47 18.47
C THR A 608 -6.29 3.55 19.98
N LEU A 609 -5.63 4.54 20.59
CA LEU A 609 -5.89 4.97 21.96
C LEU A 609 -6.47 6.38 21.92
N SER A 610 -7.64 6.55 22.50
CA SER A 610 -8.38 7.80 22.52
C SER A 610 -8.64 8.27 23.94
N VAL A 611 -8.73 9.59 24.11
CA VAL A 611 -9.28 10.25 25.29
C VAL A 611 -10.61 10.89 24.94
N LYS A 612 -11.54 10.88 25.89
CA LYS A 612 -12.91 11.37 25.74
C LYS A 612 -13.20 12.41 26.82
N ALA A 613 -13.87 13.50 26.43
CA ALA A 613 -14.43 14.47 27.35
C ALA A 613 -15.85 14.78 26.91
N ALA A 614 -16.83 14.66 27.80
CA ALA A 614 -18.23 14.86 27.47
C ALA A 614 -18.99 15.42 28.65
N THR A 615 -20.16 15.99 28.39
CA THR A 615 -21.08 16.42 29.44
C THR A 615 -22.46 15.87 29.12
N GLU A 616 -23.00 15.05 30.01
CA GLU A 616 -24.36 14.53 29.89
C GLU A 616 -25.33 15.44 30.66
N PHE A 617 -26.39 15.86 29.99
CA PHE A 617 -27.54 16.51 30.61
C PHE A 617 -28.68 15.51 30.64
N ARG A 618 -29.30 15.35 31.81
CA ARG A 618 -30.28 14.30 32.08
C ARG A 618 -31.48 14.90 32.82
N VAL A 619 -32.68 14.54 32.40
CA VAL A 619 -33.94 14.94 33.07
C VAL A 619 -34.80 13.70 33.27
N TYR A 620 -35.37 13.54 34.48
CA TYR A 620 -36.35 12.51 34.78
C TYR A 620 -37.75 13.07 34.96
N THR A 621 -38.76 12.26 34.64
CA THR A 621 -40.15 12.50 35.03
C THR A 621 -40.50 11.66 36.25
N ASN A 622 -41.52 12.10 36.98
CA ASN A 622 -42.10 11.41 38.14
C ASN A 622 -42.63 10.01 37.77
N GLU A 623 -43.00 9.80 36.50
CA GLU A 623 -43.46 8.53 35.94
C GLU A 623 -42.30 7.57 35.62
N GLY A 624 -41.06 7.99 35.86
CA GLY A 624 -39.85 7.19 35.66
C GLY A 624 -39.29 7.23 34.24
N ASP A 625 -39.80 8.12 33.39
CA ASP A 625 -39.22 8.39 32.08
C ASP A 625 -37.95 9.23 32.23
N TYR A 626 -37.10 9.16 31.20
CA TYR A 626 -35.79 9.80 31.22
C TYR A 626 -35.42 10.29 29.82
N PHE A 627 -34.88 11.51 29.74
CA PHE A 627 -34.29 12.06 28.53
C PHE A 627 -32.84 12.49 28.77
N TYR A 628 -31.97 12.30 27.77
CA TYR A 628 -30.61 12.81 27.81
C TYR A 628 -30.07 13.35 26.50
N ILE A 629 -29.07 14.21 26.67
CA ILE A 629 -28.19 14.68 25.62
C ILE A 629 -26.75 14.74 26.15
N THR A 630 -25.80 14.25 25.36
CA THR A 630 -24.38 14.15 25.72
C THR A 630 -23.53 14.66 24.57
N PRO A 631 -23.29 15.99 24.47
CA PRO A 631 -22.20 16.51 23.66
C PRO A 631 -20.84 16.10 24.23
N GLY A 632 -19.87 15.87 23.35
CA GLY A 632 -18.51 15.54 23.76
C GLY A 632 -17.50 15.61 22.64
N ILE A 633 -16.23 15.43 23.00
CA ILE A 633 -15.08 15.39 22.11
C ILE A 633 -14.30 14.11 22.40
N GLN A 634 -13.87 13.42 21.35
CA GLN A 634 -12.97 12.27 21.40
C GLN A 634 -11.73 12.58 20.57
N SER A 635 -10.55 12.47 21.17
CA SER A 635 -9.28 12.73 20.49
C SER A 635 -8.39 11.49 20.52
N GLU A 636 -7.89 11.08 19.38
CA GLU A 636 -6.89 10.02 19.26
C GLU A 636 -5.54 10.55 19.80
N ILE A 637 -5.00 9.91 20.83
CA ILE A 637 -3.69 10.29 21.41
C ILE A 637 -2.56 9.41 20.85
N ASN A 638 -2.87 8.16 20.49
CA ASN A 638 -1.98 7.25 19.80
C ASN A 638 -2.74 6.49 18.72
N LYS A 639 -2.11 6.31 17.56
CA LYS A 639 -2.62 5.52 16.45
C LYS A 639 -1.45 4.81 15.78
N SER A 640 -1.52 3.49 15.68
CA SER A 640 -0.56 2.68 14.93
C SER A 640 -1.31 1.86 13.90
N ALA A 641 -0.80 1.81 12.67
CA ALA A 641 -1.34 0.99 11.61
C ALA A 641 -0.18 0.34 10.84
N ASP A 642 -0.33 -0.93 10.51
CA ASP A 642 0.52 -1.57 9.48
C ASP A 642 0.22 -0.90 8.14
N ASP A 643 1.22 -0.77 7.25
CA ASP A 643 0.99 -0.31 5.87
C ASP A 643 0.33 -1.43 5.04
N GLY A 644 -0.38 -1.05 3.97
CA GLY A 644 -1.06 -2.01 3.11
C GLY A 644 -0.05 -2.64 2.15
N LEU A 645 0.06 -3.96 2.13
CA LEU A 645 0.88 -4.67 1.15
C LEU A 645 -0.01 -5.46 0.22
N ILE A 646 0.22 -5.30 -1.07
CA ILE A 646 -0.49 -6.00 -2.15
C ILE A 646 0.52 -6.63 -3.10
N ASN A 647 0.27 -7.84 -3.56
CA ASN A 647 0.93 -8.38 -4.75
C ASN A 647 -0.08 -9.00 -5.72
N PHE A 648 0.31 -9.10 -6.98
CA PHE A 648 -0.47 -9.70 -8.06
C PHE A 648 0.07 -11.11 -8.30
N ALA A 649 -0.71 -12.15 -7.97
CA ALA A 649 -0.23 -13.53 -7.97
C ALA A 649 1.13 -13.68 -7.26
N ASP A 650 2.21 -13.97 -8.00
CA ASP A 650 3.57 -14.14 -7.46
C ASP A 650 4.49 -12.92 -7.75
N SER A 651 3.93 -11.73 -7.96
CA SER A 651 4.70 -10.49 -8.16
C SER A 651 5.42 -10.03 -6.90
N ARG A 652 6.28 -9.02 -7.04
CA ARG A 652 6.75 -8.22 -5.89
C ARG A 652 5.57 -7.54 -5.18
N ASP A 653 5.79 -7.21 -3.90
CA ASP A 653 4.84 -6.42 -3.11
C ASP A 653 4.85 -4.94 -3.51
N VAL A 654 3.67 -4.33 -3.45
CA VAL A 654 3.41 -2.90 -3.59
C VAL A 654 2.89 -2.39 -2.25
N THR A 655 3.53 -1.34 -1.74
CA THR A 655 3.16 -0.73 -0.46
C THR A 655 2.20 0.44 -0.68
N PHE A 656 1.14 0.47 0.11
CA PHE A 656 0.17 1.54 0.20
C PHE A 656 0.18 2.12 1.60
N ASP A 657 0.55 3.40 1.70
CA ASP A 657 0.64 4.10 2.99
C ASP A 657 -0.73 4.25 3.63
N ILE A 658 -0.83 3.84 4.90
CA ILE A 658 -2.05 4.00 5.69
C ILE A 658 -1.96 5.25 6.56
N ASP A 659 -3.08 5.97 6.70
CA ASP A 659 -3.15 7.23 7.43
C ASP A 659 -2.99 7.04 8.96
N LYS A 660 -1.77 7.26 9.42
CA LYS A 660 -1.36 7.21 10.84
C LYS A 660 -1.64 8.54 11.57
N ARG A 661 -2.27 9.53 10.92
CA ARG A 661 -2.66 10.78 11.58
C ARG A 661 -3.72 10.52 12.65
N ARG A 662 -3.61 11.30 13.71
CA ARG A 662 -4.53 11.35 14.84
C ARG A 662 -5.64 12.34 14.56
N TYR A 663 -6.87 11.93 14.81
CA TYR A 663 -8.05 12.73 14.57
C TYR A 663 -8.78 13.08 15.86
N THR A 664 -9.48 14.22 15.82
CA THR A 664 -10.40 14.66 16.85
C THR A 664 -11.81 14.63 16.27
N TYR A 665 -12.74 14.09 17.06
CA TYR A 665 -14.14 13.90 16.70
C TYR A 665 -15.02 14.65 17.67
N PHE A 666 -16.01 15.38 17.14
CA PHE A 666 -17.16 15.82 17.90
C PHE A 666 -18.15 14.66 18.00
N THR A 667 -18.71 14.45 19.19
CA THR A 667 -19.69 13.42 19.47
C THR A 667 -20.95 14.03 20.06
N LEU A 668 -22.10 13.52 19.65
CA LEU A 668 -23.39 13.84 20.23
C LEU A 668 -24.15 12.54 20.42
N LYS A 669 -24.55 12.24 21.65
CA LYS A 669 -25.46 11.12 21.97
C LYS A 669 -26.74 11.69 22.57
N THR A 670 -27.89 11.21 22.16
CA THR A 670 -29.18 11.63 22.69
C THR A 670 -30.09 10.41 22.80
N GLY A 671 -30.99 10.41 23.77
CA GLY A 671 -31.93 9.32 23.90
C GLY A 671 -33.03 9.60 24.91
N ALA A 672 -34.06 8.78 24.82
CA ALA A 672 -35.18 8.79 25.73
C ALA A 672 -35.52 7.35 26.15
N GLU A 673 -35.92 7.18 27.40
CA GLU A 673 -36.51 5.96 27.92
C GLU A 673 -37.91 6.28 28.44
N PHE A 674 -38.89 5.52 27.98
CA PHE A 674 -40.28 5.60 28.40
C PHE A 674 -40.66 4.33 29.16
N ARG A 675 -41.48 4.46 30.20
CA ARG A 675 -41.93 3.34 31.04
C ARG A 675 -43.44 3.09 30.93
N PRO A 676 -43.92 2.37 29.89
CA PRO A 676 -45.33 2.03 29.75
C PRO A 676 -45.90 1.21 30.92
N THR A 677 -45.10 0.32 31.51
CA THR A 677 -45.46 -0.46 32.70
C THR A 677 -44.27 -0.55 33.63
N ASN A 678 -44.48 -1.01 34.87
CA ASN A 678 -43.37 -1.11 35.81
C ASN A 678 -42.29 -2.15 35.41
N ALA A 679 -42.63 -3.11 34.55
CA ALA A 679 -41.70 -4.13 34.06
C ALA A 679 -41.16 -3.83 32.66
N LEU A 680 -41.86 -3.03 31.84
CA LEU A 680 -41.53 -2.79 30.44
C LEU A 680 -41.06 -1.35 30.21
N ASN A 681 -39.88 -1.21 29.59
CA ASN A 681 -39.37 0.08 29.14
C ASN A 681 -39.12 0.07 27.63
N ILE A 682 -39.37 1.20 26.97
CA ILE A 682 -39.03 1.46 25.57
C ILE A 682 -37.87 2.45 25.55
N ASN A 683 -36.86 2.25 24.70
CA ASN A 683 -35.80 3.24 24.48
C ASN A 683 -35.67 3.65 23.01
N ILE A 684 -35.31 4.90 22.82
CA ILE A 684 -34.99 5.49 21.51
C ILE A 684 -33.69 6.24 21.68
N ASN A 685 -32.71 5.97 20.82
CA ASN A 685 -31.39 6.56 20.89
C ASN A 685 -30.97 7.06 19.51
N PHE A 686 -30.30 8.20 19.49
CA PHE A 686 -29.59 8.70 18.32
C PHE A 686 -28.19 9.12 18.70
N GLY A 687 -27.27 9.03 17.75
CA GLY A 687 -25.97 9.62 17.94
C GLY A 687 -25.27 9.97 16.64
N ALA A 688 -24.35 10.91 16.77
CA ALA A 688 -23.46 11.34 15.72
C ALA A 688 -22.01 11.40 16.24
N LYS A 689 -21.06 10.99 15.41
CA LYS A 689 -19.62 11.18 15.61
C LYS A 689 -19.05 11.77 14.32
N ALA A 690 -18.50 12.98 14.38
CA ALA A 690 -18.06 13.72 13.21
C ALA A 690 -16.63 14.23 13.38
N GLY A 691 -15.78 13.95 12.39
CA GLY A 691 -14.42 14.47 12.25
C GLY A 691 -14.21 15.13 10.89
N SER A 692 -12.96 15.49 10.59
CA SER A 692 -12.62 16.20 9.33
C SER A 692 -12.89 15.39 8.05
N LYS A 693 -12.79 14.05 8.15
CA LYS A 693 -12.90 13.10 7.03
C LYS A 693 -14.08 12.13 7.12
N THR A 694 -14.64 11.92 8.30
CA THR A 694 -15.64 10.88 8.57
C THR A 694 -16.79 11.43 9.38
N GLN A 695 -18.00 11.00 9.03
CA GLN A 695 -19.23 11.29 9.75
C GLN A 695 -20.00 10.01 9.95
N LEU A 696 -20.25 9.66 11.20
CA LEU A 696 -21.02 8.50 11.62
C LEU A 696 -22.34 9.00 12.20
N TYR A 697 -23.44 8.40 11.75
CA TYR A 697 -24.77 8.59 12.28
C TYR A 697 -25.34 7.24 12.69
N ASN A 698 -26.02 7.18 13.83
CA ASN A 698 -26.63 5.96 14.33
C ASN A 698 -27.98 6.28 14.99
N GLY A 699 -28.95 5.40 14.80
CA GLY A 699 -30.23 5.42 15.48
C GLY A 699 -30.61 4.02 15.93
N ALA A 700 -31.20 3.91 17.12
CA ALA A 700 -31.62 2.64 17.70
C ALA A 700 -32.98 2.77 18.40
N PHE A 701 -33.78 1.71 18.31
CA PHE A 701 -35.05 1.54 19.01
C PHE A 701 -35.01 0.23 19.77
N GLY A 702 -35.44 0.21 21.02
CA GLY A 702 -35.36 -0.99 21.84
C GLY A 702 -36.39 -1.08 22.95
N LEU A 703 -36.39 -2.26 23.55
CA LEU A 703 -37.33 -2.72 24.55
C LEU A 703 -36.54 -3.38 25.69
N SER A 704 -37.04 -3.29 26.91
CA SER A 704 -36.52 -4.09 28.01
C SER A 704 -37.57 -4.50 29.00
N TYR A 705 -37.38 -5.70 29.53
CA TYR A 705 -38.25 -6.34 30.49
C TYR A 705 -37.48 -6.62 31.79
N LYS A 706 -37.98 -6.06 32.89
CA LYS A 706 -37.46 -6.24 34.25
C LYS A 706 -38.21 -7.36 34.96
N PHE A 707 -37.49 -8.25 35.64
CA PHE A 707 -38.04 -9.41 36.34
C PHE A 707 -37.19 -9.83 37.54
#